data_AF-A0AAF0Y7W7-F1
#
_entry.id   AF-A0AAF0Y7W7-F1
#
_cell.length_a   1.000
_cell.length_b   1.000
_cell.length_c   1.000
_cell.angle_alpha   90.00
_cell.angle_beta   90.00
_cell.angle_gamma   90.00
#
_symmetry.space_group_name_H-M   'P 1'
#
loop_
_entity.id
_entity.type
_entity.pdbx_description
1 polymer ?
#
loop_
_entity_poly.entity_id
_entity_poly.type
_entity_poly.pdbx_seq_one_letter_code
_entity_poly.pdbx_strand_id
1 'polypeptide(L)'
;MTCRCSSPMREQYSYMCDLKKTLDAGGHCVLEMPSGTGKTVSLLSLIVSYMQKLTQQFYPNKRQLVYCSRTVPEIEKALAELKRLMEYRAEMGANDEGFRGLGLSSRKNLCLNPEVAKEKKGKIVDSRCRDLTSAYACEQGRADPGSVPLCSWHEELNNYETGNLIPPGVYTLDDVKQYGREKGVCPYFTIRRMMPYVDVIIYSFHYLLDPKVAEQVSQHLSKEAIVVFDEAHNIDNVCIESLSIDLTRPMLDSAARSVAKIGDKIDDIKKNDAQKLQDEYEKLVAGLSSARGEEDDLLANPVLSDDMISEAIPGNIRKAEHFIAFLKRFIEYLKTRMRVLHVVAETPQSFLAHLKEITYIEKRPLQFCAERLTSLIQTLNLTNIDEHYALQKIAGFATLVATYEKGFLLILEPYETEHATVANPIFHFTCLDPSLAIAPVFERFSSVVITSGTISPLEMYPKILQFQPVIEESYPMTLTRNAFLPMVITRGSDQVPISSRFEVRNDPAVVRNFGSILIDLARTVPDGVVAFFPSYLYMESIVSAWYDMGILSEVWKHKLLFVETPDAMETSIALKNYREACNNGRGAVMLSVARGKVSEGIDFDHNYGRAVIMFGIPYQYTESRILKARLEFLRDNHRIRENDYLTFDAMRHAAQCVGRVLRGKTDWGLMVFADKRFARQDKRSKLPRWINQYITDAHSNLSTDMAVVLAKKFIRQISQPFDHTQTGISLWTLDDILARQEQEKEEAAKAGAEITEAFGPAANGRPDDADVDMDHHFDIDDAVLAAVDLPDDV
;
A
#
# COMPACT_ATOMS: atom_id res chain seq x y z
N MET A 1 2.18 1.06 -30.62
CA MET A 1 3.21 0.28 -29.88
C MET A 1 4.60 0.91 -30.02
N THR A 2 4.65 2.23 -30.10
CA THR A 2 5.89 2.97 -30.00
C THR A 2 5.63 3.97 -28.88
N CYS A 3 6.62 4.19 -28.02
CA CYS A 3 6.76 5.31 -27.09
C CYS A 3 8.21 5.76 -27.30
N ARG A 4 8.58 7.02 -27.04
CA ARG A 4 9.93 7.56 -27.29
C ARG A 4 11.07 6.86 -26.50
N CYS A 5 10.80 5.75 -25.83
CA CYS A 5 11.80 4.70 -25.61
C CYS A 5 12.01 3.97 -26.96
N SER A 6 12.98 4.40 -27.75
CA SER A 6 13.29 3.88 -29.10
C SER A 6 13.56 2.37 -29.19
N SER A 7 13.61 1.67 -28.06
CA SER A 7 13.74 0.21 -27.98
C SER A 7 13.16 -0.31 -26.65
N PRO A 8 12.04 -1.07 -26.65
CA PRO A 8 11.58 -1.75 -25.43
C PRO A 8 12.58 -2.83 -25.02
N MET A 9 12.58 -3.17 -23.73
CA MET A 9 13.39 -4.26 -23.20
C MET A 9 12.66 -5.59 -23.38
N ARG A 10 13.40 -6.69 -23.56
CA ARG A 10 12.84 -8.06 -23.61
C ARG A 10 11.84 -8.36 -22.48
N GLU A 11 12.20 -7.94 -21.29
CA GLU A 11 11.43 -8.12 -20.06
C GLU A 11 10.12 -7.31 -20.07
N GLN A 12 10.17 -6.08 -20.59
CA GLN A 12 8.98 -5.24 -20.76
C GLN A 12 7.99 -5.88 -21.74
N TYR A 13 8.48 -6.44 -22.86
CA TYR A 13 7.62 -7.12 -23.82
C TYR A 13 6.93 -8.35 -23.19
N SER A 14 7.71 -9.19 -22.49
CA SER A 14 7.17 -10.38 -21.80
C SER A 14 6.10 -9.98 -20.76
N TYR A 15 6.41 -8.96 -19.95
CA TYR A 15 5.48 -8.38 -18.99
C TYR A 15 4.18 -7.88 -19.65
N MET A 16 4.28 -7.18 -20.77
CA MET A 16 3.10 -6.71 -21.51
C MET A 16 2.27 -7.86 -22.09
N CYS A 17 2.90 -8.92 -22.57
CA CYS A 17 2.20 -10.09 -23.10
C CYS A 17 1.40 -10.81 -22.02
N ASP A 18 1.99 -11.06 -20.86
CA ASP A 18 1.32 -11.76 -19.76
C ASP A 18 0.26 -10.87 -19.08
N LEU A 19 0.53 -9.56 -18.96
CA LEU A 19 -0.49 -8.60 -18.54
C LEU A 19 -1.68 -8.61 -19.50
N LYS A 20 -1.45 -8.64 -20.82
CA LYS A 20 -2.52 -8.74 -21.81
C LYS A 20 -3.32 -10.04 -21.68
N LYS A 21 -2.66 -11.19 -21.56
CA LYS A 21 -3.33 -12.49 -21.35
C LYS A 21 -4.24 -12.46 -20.12
N THR A 22 -3.81 -11.83 -19.04
CA THR A 22 -4.61 -11.67 -17.83
C THR A 22 -5.87 -10.83 -18.10
N LEU A 23 -5.71 -9.69 -18.78
CA LEU A 23 -6.82 -8.79 -19.11
C LEU A 23 -7.80 -9.39 -20.12
N ASP A 24 -7.33 -10.24 -21.02
CA ASP A 24 -8.14 -10.98 -21.99
C ASP A 24 -8.93 -12.11 -21.30
N ALA A 25 -8.31 -12.81 -20.34
CA ALA A 25 -8.94 -13.89 -19.57
C ALA A 25 -9.94 -13.41 -18.51
N GLY A 26 -9.85 -12.15 -18.06
CA GLY A 26 -10.76 -11.56 -17.08
C GLY A 26 -10.54 -12.07 -15.65
N GLY A 27 -9.29 -12.02 -15.16
CA GLY A 27 -8.96 -12.41 -13.78
C GLY A 27 -7.85 -11.57 -13.14
N HIS A 28 -7.35 -12.04 -12.00
CA HIS A 28 -6.29 -11.36 -11.24
C HIS A 28 -4.90 -11.89 -11.62
N CYS A 29 -3.85 -11.09 -11.46
CA CYS A 29 -2.47 -11.55 -11.64
C CYS A 29 -1.50 -10.97 -10.61
N VAL A 30 -0.40 -11.69 -10.42
CA VAL A 30 0.74 -11.26 -9.60
C VAL A 30 1.99 -11.28 -10.47
N LEU A 31 2.60 -10.12 -10.68
CA LEU A 31 3.74 -9.97 -11.59
C LEU A 31 4.93 -9.34 -10.85
N GLU A 32 6.03 -10.09 -10.73
CA GLU A 32 7.29 -9.56 -10.20
C GLU A 32 8.16 -8.99 -11.33
N MET A 33 8.22 -7.67 -11.45
CA MET A 33 9.06 -7.00 -12.43
C MET A 33 10.19 -6.22 -11.75
N PRO A 34 11.48 -6.40 -12.12
CA PRO A 34 12.61 -5.76 -11.44
C PRO A 34 12.56 -4.23 -11.45
N SER A 35 13.07 -3.58 -10.40
CA SER A 35 13.14 -2.11 -10.33
C SER A 35 14.04 -1.52 -11.42
N GLY A 36 13.66 -0.37 -11.97
CA GLY A 36 14.42 0.32 -13.01
C GLY A 36 14.21 -0.19 -14.45
N THR A 37 13.27 -1.10 -14.67
CA THR A 37 12.90 -1.62 -16.00
C THR A 37 11.73 -0.87 -16.65
N GLY A 38 11.24 0.21 -16.06
CA GLY A 38 10.11 0.99 -16.62
C GLY A 38 8.75 0.30 -16.47
N LYS A 39 8.49 -0.36 -15.33
CA LYS A 39 7.23 -1.06 -15.03
C LYS A 39 6.01 -0.18 -15.27
N THR A 40 5.99 1.00 -14.65
CA THR A 40 4.88 1.95 -14.71
C THR A 40 4.58 2.38 -16.14
N VAL A 41 5.60 2.77 -16.91
CA VAL A 41 5.45 3.09 -18.35
C VAL A 41 4.90 1.90 -19.15
N SER A 42 5.46 0.70 -18.96
CA SER A 42 5.01 -0.50 -19.70
C SER A 42 3.55 -0.86 -19.38
N LEU A 43 3.16 -0.76 -18.11
CA LEU A 43 1.81 -1.03 -17.65
C LEU A 43 0.82 0.02 -18.18
N LEU A 44 1.12 1.31 -18.01
CA LEU A 44 0.24 2.40 -18.48
C LEU A 44 0.09 2.35 -20.00
N SER A 45 1.18 2.09 -20.74
CA SER A 45 1.14 2.02 -22.21
C SER A 45 0.26 0.89 -22.72
N LEU A 46 0.32 -0.30 -22.10
CA LEU A 46 -0.54 -1.41 -22.47
C LEU A 46 -2.00 -1.13 -22.13
N ILE A 47 -2.28 -0.73 -20.89
CA ILE A 47 -3.66 -0.59 -20.40
C ILE A 47 -4.39 0.53 -21.16
N VAL A 48 -3.76 1.68 -21.36
CA VAL A 48 -4.39 2.77 -22.13
C VAL A 48 -4.66 2.33 -23.57
N SER A 49 -3.72 1.62 -24.21
CA SER A 49 -3.93 1.10 -25.56
C SER A 49 -5.04 0.05 -25.61
N TYR A 50 -5.14 -0.79 -24.58
CA TYR A 50 -6.17 -1.82 -24.44
C TYR A 50 -7.56 -1.21 -24.27
N MET A 51 -7.70 -0.24 -23.35
CA MET A 51 -8.96 0.47 -23.09
C MET A 51 -9.50 1.13 -24.36
N GLN A 52 -8.65 1.80 -25.13
CA GLN A 52 -9.07 2.48 -26.34
C GLN A 52 -9.48 1.52 -27.45
N LYS A 53 -8.71 0.45 -27.67
CA LYS A 53 -9.05 -0.57 -28.67
C LYS A 53 -10.41 -1.20 -28.36
N LEU A 54 -10.67 -1.52 -27.09
CA LEU A 54 -11.96 -2.07 -26.66
C LEU A 54 -13.11 -1.08 -26.81
N THR A 55 -12.88 0.18 -26.46
CA THR A 55 -13.88 1.26 -26.62
C THR A 55 -14.26 1.47 -28.09
N GLN A 56 -13.32 1.24 -29.02
CA GLN A 56 -13.55 1.37 -30.45
C GLN A 56 -14.20 0.14 -31.11
N GLN A 57 -14.06 -1.07 -30.54
CA GLN A 57 -14.42 -2.33 -31.22
C GLN A 57 -15.60 -3.10 -30.61
N PHE A 58 -15.81 -3.10 -29.29
CA PHE A 58 -16.70 -4.10 -28.66
C PHE A 58 -17.62 -3.57 -27.56
N TYR A 59 -17.24 -2.55 -26.79
CA TYR A 59 -18.03 -2.08 -25.64
C TYR A 59 -18.24 -0.55 -25.70
N PRO A 60 -19.49 -0.06 -25.75
CA PRO A 60 -19.79 1.37 -25.64
C PRO A 60 -19.55 1.91 -24.21
N ASN A 61 -19.43 1.03 -23.21
CA ASN A 61 -19.07 1.41 -21.85
C ASN A 61 -17.55 1.47 -21.68
N LYS A 62 -17.06 2.66 -21.33
CA LYS A 62 -15.63 2.96 -21.15
C LYS A 62 -15.12 2.30 -19.86
N ARG A 63 -14.20 1.34 -19.97
CA ARG A 63 -13.49 0.79 -18.80
C ARG A 63 -12.63 1.89 -18.18
N GLN A 64 -12.57 1.94 -16.85
CA GLN A 64 -11.72 2.86 -16.10
C GLN A 64 -10.46 2.13 -15.60
N LEU A 65 -9.33 2.84 -15.54
CA LEU A 65 -8.10 2.37 -14.90
C LEU A 65 -7.96 3.04 -13.54
N VAL A 66 -7.85 2.20 -12.51
CA VAL A 66 -7.57 2.62 -11.14
C VAL A 66 -6.14 2.22 -10.82
N TYR A 67 -5.23 3.21 -10.82
CA TYR A 67 -3.84 3.01 -10.43
C TYR A 67 -3.67 3.35 -8.96
N CYS A 68 -3.30 2.36 -8.16
CA CYS A 68 -3.01 2.52 -6.76
C CYS A 68 -1.51 2.47 -6.51
N SER A 69 -1.00 3.50 -5.84
CA SER A 69 0.39 3.57 -5.39
C SER A 69 0.46 3.75 -3.88
N ARG A 70 1.64 3.67 -3.26
CA ARG A 70 1.75 3.81 -1.81
C ARG A 70 1.85 5.27 -1.40
N THR A 71 2.77 6.02 -2.00
CA THR A 71 3.16 7.36 -1.56
C THR A 71 2.76 8.47 -2.53
N VAL A 72 2.63 9.70 -2.03
CA VAL A 72 2.28 10.88 -2.86
C VAL A 72 3.32 11.16 -3.95
N PRO A 73 4.65 11.08 -3.69
CA PRO A 73 5.65 11.25 -4.75
C PRO A 73 5.54 10.20 -5.87
N GLU A 74 5.11 8.97 -5.57
CA GLU A 74 4.90 7.94 -6.59
C GLU A 74 3.64 8.24 -7.42
N ILE A 75 2.57 8.76 -6.81
CA ILE A 75 1.38 9.26 -7.53
C ILE A 75 1.78 10.35 -8.53
N GLU A 76 2.60 11.33 -8.10
CA GLU A 76 3.08 12.40 -8.99
C GLU A 76 3.96 11.87 -10.13
N LYS A 77 4.84 10.91 -9.85
CA LYS A 77 5.66 10.26 -10.88
C LYS A 77 4.80 9.52 -11.90
N ALA A 78 3.81 8.74 -11.46
CA ALA A 78 2.90 8.02 -12.35
C ALA A 78 2.07 8.98 -13.23
N LEU A 79 1.59 10.10 -12.68
CA LEU A 79 0.90 11.14 -13.46
C LEU A 79 1.82 11.80 -14.49
N ALA A 80 3.07 12.08 -14.13
CA ALA A 80 4.05 12.64 -15.05
C ALA A 80 4.39 11.66 -16.19
N GLU A 81 4.50 10.36 -15.90
CA GLU A 81 4.70 9.33 -16.92
C GLU A 81 3.48 9.16 -17.82
N LEU A 82 2.27 9.21 -17.26
CA LEU A 82 1.03 9.19 -18.04
C LEU A 82 0.94 10.40 -18.98
N LYS A 83 1.34 11.59 -18.53
CA LYS A 83 1.37 12.81 -19.35
C LYS A 83 2.34 12.65 -20.53
N ARG A 84 3.55 12.15 -20.30
CA ARG A 84 4.53 11.84 -21.36
C ARG A 84 4.01 10.79 -22.35
N LEU A 85 3.30 9.78 -21.86
CA LEU A 85 2.67 8.76 -22.70
C LEU A 85 1.61 9.38 -23.62
N MET A 86 0.77 10.28 -23.11
CA MET A 86 -0.25 10.95 -23.92
C MET A 86 0.36 11.90 -24.95
N GLU A 87 1.37 12.70 -24.56
CA GLU A 87 2.11 13.56 -25.50
C GLU A 87 2.71 12.74 -26.64
N TYR A 88 3.33 11.61 -26.31
CA TYR A 88 3.89 10.71 -27.30
C TYR A 88 2.83 10.16 -28.26
N ARG A 89 1.65 9.78 -27.74
CA ARG A 89 0.57 9.23 -28.56
C ARG A 89 -0.01 10.28 -29.52
N ALA A 90 -0.12 11.53 -29.06
CA ALA A 90 -0.51 12.66 -29.90
C ALA A 90 0.49 12.90 -31.04
N GLU A 91 1.81 12.80 -30.76
CA GLU A 91 2.85 12.90 -31.81
C GLU A 91 2.75 11.80 -32.87
N MET A 92 2.28 10.59 -32.49
CA MET A 92 2.08 9.47 -33.42
C MET A 92 0.73 9.53 -34.16
N GLY A 93 -0.07 10.58 -33.98
CA GLY A 93 -1.35 10.77 -34.66
C GLY A 93 -2.51 9.94 -34.10
N ALA A 94 -2.42 9.49 -32.84
CA ALA A 94 -3.56 8.87 -32.17
C ALA A 94 -4.58 9.94 -31.73
N ASN A 95 -5.84 9.80 -32.17
CA ASN A 95 -6.94 10.69 -31.75
C ASN A 95 -7.50 10.25 -30.40
N ASP A 96 -6.90 10.76 -29.32
CA ASP A 96 -7.33 10.55 -27.94
C ASP A 96 -8.18 11.74 -27.42
N GLU A 97 -9.02 12.31 -28.29
CA GLU A 97 -9.87 13.46 -27.96
C GLU A 97 -10.85 13.08 -26.84
N GLY A 98 -10.68 13.68 -25.66
CA GLY A 98 -11.51 13.40 -24.49
C GLY A 98 -10.86 12.54 -23.41
N PHE A 99 -9.58 12.14 -23.55
CA PHE A 99 -8.88 11.40 -22.50
C PHE A 99 -8.70 12.24 -21.23
N ARG A 100 -9.04 11.67 -20.06
CA ARG A 100 -8.92 12.35 -18.76
C ARG A 100 -8.13 11.50 -17.77
N GLY A 101 -7.01 12.04 -17.29
CA GLY A 101 -6.18 11.44 -16.25
C GLY A 101 -6.07 12.36 -15.03
N LEU A 102 -6.50 11.90 -13.86
CA LEU A 102 -6.47 12.70 -12.63
C LEU A 102 -5.76 11.98 -11.48
N GLY A 103 -5.00 12.76 -10.70
CA GLY A 103 -4.48 12.34 -9.40
C GLY A 103 -5.42 12.69 -8.26
N LEU A 104 -5.62 11.77 -7.33
CA LEU A 104 -6.34 12.01 -6.07
C LEU A 104 -5.39 11.83 -4.87
N SER A 105 -5.46 12.78 -3.94
CA SER A 105 -4.68 12.79 -2.71
C SER A 105 -5.52 13.33 -1.54
N SER A 106 -4.89 13.47 -0.37
CA SER A 106 -5.54 14.00 0.84
C SER A 106 -5.94 15.47 0.71
N ARG A 107 -6.93 15.91 1.50
CA ARG A 107 -7.35 17.32 1.56
C ARG A 107 -6.18 18.25 1.91
N LYS A 108 -5.27 17.81 2.78
CA LYS A 108 -4.03 18.53 3.12
C LYS A 108 -3.21 18.90 1.90
N ASN A 109 -3.14 18.00 0.92
CA ASN A 109 -2.33 18.21 -0.27
C ASN A 109 -3.06 18.98 -1.37
N LEU A 110 -4.37 19.22 -1.27
CA LEU A 110 -5.19 19.85 -2.33
C LEU A 110 -5.92 21.12 -1.87
N CYS A 111 -5.90 21.44 -0.57
CA CYS A 111 -6.60 22.60 -0.02
C CYS A 111 -5.94 23.93 -0.45
N LEU A 112 -6.76 24.87 -0.93
CA LEU A 112 -6.35 26.24 -1.29
C LEU A 112 -6.75 27.28 -0.24
N ASN A 113 -7.63 26.94 0.70
CA ASN A 113 -8.10 27.89 1.71
C ASN A 113 -6.94 28.27 2.66
N PRO A 114 -6.58 29.56 2.79
CA PRO A 114 -5.41 29.99 3.55
C PRO A 114 -5.51 29.76 5.06
N GLU A 115 -6.71 29.63 5.62
CA GLU A 115 -6.89 29.32 7.04
C GLU A 115 -6.65 27.83 7.31
N VAL A 116 -7.21 26.98 6.45
CA VAL A 116 -7.15 25.52 6.60
C VAL A 116 -5.79 24.97 6.14
N ALA A 117 -5.20 25.52 5.08
CA ALA A 117 -3.95 25.03 4.50
C ALA A 117 -2.72 25.26 5.41
N LYS A 118 -2.81 26.14 6.41
CA LYS A 118 -1.74 26.36 7.41
C LYS A 118 -1.57 25.18 8.36
N GLU A 119 -2.60 24.36 8.53
CA GLU A 119 -2.59 23.26 9.48
C GLU A 119 -1.66 22.13 9.04
N LYS A 120 -0.79 21.66 9.95
CA LYS A 120 0.19 20.61 9.63
C LYS A 120 -0.41 19.20 9.64
N LYS A 121 -1.46 18.97 10.44
CA LYS A 121 -2.06 17.64 10.65
C LYS A 121 -3.27 17.45 9.72
N GLY A 122 -3.24 16.38 8.92
CA GLY A 122 -4.32 16.07 7.97
C GLY A 122 -5.71 15.97 8.60
N LYS A 123 -5.83 15.31 9.76
CA LYS A 123 -7.13 15.17 10.46
C LYS A 123 -7.76 16.51 10.86
N ILE A 124 -6.94 17.50 11.20
CA ILE A 124 -7.43 18.85 11.55
C ILE A 124 -7.89 19.57 10.28
N VAL A 125 -7.12 19.43 9.19
CA VAL A 125 -7.53 19.94 7.86
C VAL A 125 -8.89 19.36 7.45
N ASP A 126 -9.10 18.06 7.65
CA ASP A 126 -10.35 17.39 7.29
C ASP A 126 -11.54 17.91 8.11
N SER A 127 -11.35 18.07 9.43
CA SER A 127 -12.36 18.63 10.34
C SER A 127 -12.72 20.07 9.96
N ARG A 128 -11.71 20.94 9.83
CA ARG A 128 -11.91 22.36 9.50
C ARG A 128 -12.52 22.55 8.12
N CYS A 129 -12.08 21.77 7.13
CA CYS A 129 -12.70 21.78 5.80
C CYS A 129 -14.19 21.46 5.92
N ARG A 130 -14.56 20.48 6.74
CA ARG A 130 -15.96 20.09 6.91
C ARG A 130 -16.77 21.12 7.69
N ASP A 131 -16.21 21.76 8.69
CA ASP A 131 -16.90 22.85 9.41
C ASP A 131 -17.36 23.95 8.41
N LEU A 132 -16.55 24.20 7.37
CA LEU A 132 -16.83 25.18 6.31
C LEU A 132 -17.70 24.69 5.16
N THR A 133 -17.82 23.37 4.96
CA THR A 133 -18.55 22.78 3.81
C THR A 133 -19.71 21.88 4.24
N SER A 134 -20.08 21.89 5.52
CA SER A 134 -21.22 21.09 5.99
C SER A 134 -22.52 21.61 5.38
N ALA A 135 -23.43 20.70 4.99
CA ALA A 135 -24.71 21.07 4.38
C ALA A 135 -25.48 22.10 5.23
N TYR A 136 -25.49 21.91 6.56
CA TYR A 136 -26.07 22.85 7.51
C TYR A 136 -25.39 24.22 7.48
N ALA A 137 -24.06 24.30 7.46
CA ALA A 137 -23.36 25.58 7.36
C ALA A 137 -23.71 26.28 6.03
N CYS A 138 -23.73 25.54 4.92
CA CYS A 138 -24.10 26.05 3.61
C CYS A 138 -25.55 26.56 3.59
N GLU A 139 -26.50 25.82 4.17
CA GLU A 139 -27.90 26.22 4.29
C GLU A 139 -28.07 27.47 5.17
N GLN A 140 -27.41 27.52 6.33
CA GLN A 140 -27.44 28.70 7.20
C GLN A 140 -26.81 29.91 6.54
N GLY A 141 -25.67 29.75 5.86
CA GLY A 141 -25.02 30.84 5.15
C GLY A 141 -25.79 31.30 3.92
N ARG A 142 -26.61 30.44 3.30
CA ARG A 142 -27.57 30.82 2.24
C ARG A 142 -28.80 31.54 2.80
N ALA A 143 -29.30 31.10 3.95
CA ALA A 143 -30.47 31.70 4.61
C ALA A 143 -30.13 33.06 5.24
N ASP A 144 -28.96 33.19 5.86
CA ASP A 144 -28.46 34.42 6.48
C ASP A 144 -26.98 34.66 6.10
N PRO A 145 -26.72 35.42 5.00
CA PRO A 145 -25.37 35.69 4.51
C PRO A 145 -24.47 36.37 5.54
N GLY A 146 -23.42 35.67 5.99
CA GLY A 146 -22.42 36.17 6.95
C GLY A 146 -22.59 35.68 8.39
N SER A 147 -23.63 34.88 8.68
CA SER A 147 -23.84 34.25 9.98
C SER A 147 -22.80 33.18 10.32
N VAL A 148 -22.35 32.43 9.30
CA VAL A 148 -21.38 31.33 9.42
C VAL A 148 -20.25 31.45 8.39
N PRO A 149 -19.00 31.09 8.75
CA PRO A 149 -17.90 31.10 7.80
C PRO A 149 -18.07 29.95 6.79
N LEU A 150 -18.06 30.30 5.49
CA LEU A 150 -18.14 29.34 4.39
C LEU A 150 -16.84 29.29 3.60
N CYS A 151 -16.61 28.16 2.93
CA CYS A 151 -15.52 28.04 1.98
C CYS A 151 -15.92 28.64 0.62
N SER A 152 -15.39 29.81 0.28
CA SER A 152 -15.62 30.47 -1.02
C SER A 152 -15.37 29.53 -2.21
N TRP A 153 -14.26 28.80 -2.17
CA TRP A 153 -13.86 27.85 -3.22
C TRP A 153 -14.85 26.69 -3.44
N HIS A 154 -15.59 26.29 -2.40
CA HIS A 154 -16.57 25.20 -2.49
C HIS A 154 -17.93 25.70 -2.98
N GLU A 155 -18.37 26.88 -2.53
CA GLU A 155 -19.61 27.48 -3.02
C GLU A 155 -19.50 27.82 -4.52
N GLU A 156 -18.37 28.36 -4.96
CA GLU A 156 -18.13 28.65 -6.38
C GLU A 156 -18.24 27.39 -7.25
N LEU A 157 -17.83 26.23 -6.72
CA LEU A 157 -17.89 24.94 -7.42
C LEU A 157 -19.33 24.48 -7.67
N ASN A 158 -20.28 24.87 -6.82
CA ASN A 158 -21.70 24.52 -6.99
C ASN A 158 -22.33 25.22 -8.20
N ASN A 159 -21.72 26.29 -8.69
CA ASN A 159 -22.19 27.02 -9.86
C ASN A 159 -21.78 26.36 -11.19
N TYR A 160 -20.89 25.36 -11.17
CA TYR A 160 -20.39 24.67 -12.36
C TYR A 160 -21.03 23.29 -12.53
N GLU A 161 -21.31 22.91 -13.78
CA GLU A 161 -21.80 21.58 -14.13
C GLU A 161 -20.75 20.49 -13.87
N THR A 162 -21.19 19.34 -13.35
CA THR A 162 -20.35 18.23 -12.87
C THR A 162 -19.51 17.56 -13.96
N GLY A 163 -19.95 17.56 -15.23
CA GLY A 163 -19.32 16.79 -16.31
C GLY A 163 -18.15 17.47 -17.03
N ASN A 164 -17.96 18.78 -16.86
CA ASN A 164 -16.95 19.56 -17.59
C ASN A 164 -16.14 20.52 -16.71
N LEU A 165 -15.91 20.12 -15.46
CA LEU A 165 -15.12 20.91 -14.51
C LEU A 165 -13.64 21.01 -14.89
N ILE A 166 -13.09 19.96 -15.50
CA ILE A 166 -11.71 19.90 -15.94
C ILE A 166 -11.69 19.53 -17.44
N PRO A 167 -10.95 20.29 -18.28
CA PRO A 167 -10.80 19.94 -19.70
C PRO A 167 -10.20 18.54 -19.89
N PRO A 168 -10.36 17.93 -21.07
CA PRO A 168 -9.60 16.74 -21.43
C PRO A 168 -8.09 16.99 -21.30
N GLY A 169 -7.38 16.04 -20.70
CA GLY A 169 -5.97 16.15 -20.38
C GLY A 169 -5.55 15.32 -19.17
N VAL A 170 -4.24 15.26 -18.96
CA VAL A 170 -3.64 14.64 -17.77
C VAL A 170 -3.19 15.74 -16.82
N TYR A 171 -3.72 15.75 -15.61
CA TYR A 171 -3.43 16.77 -14.61
C TYR A 171 -2.70 16.16 -13.42
N THR A 172 -1.52 16.72 -13.10
CA THR A 172 -0.83 16.43 -11.85
C THR A 172 -1.51 17.13 -10.67
N LEU A 173 -1.16 16.76 -9.43
CA LEU A 173 -1.74 17.39 -8.23
C LEU A 173 -1.53 18.90 -8.20
N ASP A 174 -0.38 19.37 -8.68
CA ASP A 174 -0.08 20.80 -8.75
C ASP A 174 -0.77 21.49 -9.92
N ASP A 175 -0.94 20.82 -11.07
CA ASP A 175 -1.72 21.34 -12.19
C ASP A 175 -3.18 21.59 -11.77
N VAL A 176 -3.79 20.65 -11.02
CA VAL A 176 -5.18 20.83 -10.54
C VAL A 176 -5.28 21.98 -9.52
N LYS A 177 -4.28 22.17 -8.65
CA LYS A 177 -4.27 23.33 -7.74
C LYS A 177 -4.18 24.64 -8.51
N GLN A 178 -3.31 24.70 -9.52
CA GLN A 178 -3.16 25.88 -10.34
C GLN A 178 -4.47 26.19 -11.06
N TYR A 179 -5.09 25.19 -11.67
CA TYR A 179 -6.41 25.32 -12.30
C TYR A 179 -7.47 25.81 -11.30
N GLY A 180 -7.50 25.25 -10.09
CA GLY A 180 -8.39 25.68 -9.02
C GLY A 180 -8.19 27.15 -8.65
N ARG A 181 -6.95 27.64 -8.57
CA ARG A 181 -6.63 29.05 -8.31
C ARG A 181 -7.08 29.98 -9.42
N GLU A 182 -6.91 29.57 -10.68
CA GLU A 182 -7.29 30.37 -11.85
C GLU A 182 -8.82 30.50 -12.01
N LYS A 183 -9.56 29.43 -11.68
CA LYS A 183 -11.03 29.37 -11.79
C LYS A 183 -11.79 29.71 -10.51
N GLY A 184 -11.11 29.83 -9.38
CA GLY A 184 -11.75 30.08 -8.09
C GLY A 184 -12.45 28.86 -7.48
N VAL A 185 -12.13 27.63 -7.93
CA VAL A 185 -12.82 26.40 -7.51
C VAL A 185 -11.96 25.52 -6.60
N CYS A 186 -12.60 24.73 -5.72
CA CYS A 186 -11.92 23.83 -4.79
C CYS A 186 -11.37 22.56 -5.47
N PRO A 187 -10.03 22.38 -5.58
CA PRO A 187 -9.42 21.23 -6.29
C PRO A 187 -9.89 19.86 -5.79
N TYR A 188 -10.03 19.71 -4.48
CA TYR A 188 -10.39 18.43 -3.85
C TYR A 188 -11.79 17.95 -4.28
N PHE A 189 -12.80 18.82 -4.15
CA PHE A 189 -14.17 18.49 -4.53
C PHE A 189 -14.33 18.43 -6.06
N THR A 190 -13.54 19.21 -6.81
CA THR A 190 -13.49 19.11 -8.27
C THR A 190 -13.07 17.72 -8.73
N ILE A 191 -11.95 17.19 -8.23
CA ILE A 191 -11.48 15.83 -8.59
C ILE A 191 -12.54 14.79 -8.23
N ARG A 192 -13.16 14.93 -7.06
CA ARG A 192 -14.17 13.98 -6.58
C ARG A 192 -15.42 13.94 -7.46
N ARG A 193 -15.96 15.10 -7.84
CA ARG A 193 -17.12 15.19 -8.77
C ARG A 193 -16.78 14.66 -10.16
N MET A 194 -15.52 14.75 -10.57
CA MET A 194 -15.06 14.25 -11.86
C MET A 194 -14.78 12.74 -11.89
N MET A 195 -14.74 12.05 -10.75
CA MET A 195 -14.36 10.63 -10.68
C MET A 195 -15.10 9.71 -11.67
N PRO A 196 -16.44 9.81 -11.86
CA PRO A 196 -17.15 8.95 -12.80
C PRO A 196 -16.77 9.20 -14.27
N TYR A 197 -16.24 10.37 -14.59
CA TYR A 197 -15.95 10.83 -15.96
C TYR A 197 -14.46 10.71 -16.34
N VAL A 198 -13.65 10.11 -15.47
CA VAL A 198 -12.20 9.97 -15.63
C VAL A 198 -11.87 8.59 -16.18
N ASP A 199 -10.83 8.54 -17.02
CA ASP A 199 -10.37 7.30 -17.63
C ASP A 199 -9.30 6.63 -16.79
N VAL A 200 -8.37 7.44 -16.28
CA VAL A 200 -7.29 6.99 -15.42
C VAL A 200 -7.30 7.80 -14.13
N ILE A 201 -7.53 7.12 -13.01
CA ILE A 201 -7.44 7.72 -11.69
C ILE A 201 -6.25 7.13 -10.93
N ILE A 202 -5.41 8.00 -10.37
CA ILE A 202 -4.21 7.61 -9.63
C ILE A 202 -4.34 8.06 -8.17
N TYR A 203 -4.36 7.12 -7.22
CA TYR A 203 -4.45 7.43 -5.79
C TYR A 203 -3.74 6.42 -4.89
N SER A 204 -3.80 6.61 -3.57
CA SER A 204 -3.12 5.74 -2.60
C SER A 204 -3.89 4.46 -2.26
N PHE A 205 -3.21 3.36 -1.94
CA PHE A 205 -3.82 2.10 -1.47
C PHE A 205 -4.89 2.28 -0.40
N HIS A 206 -4.68 3.23 0.52
CA HIS A 206 -5.61 3.47 1.62
C HIS A 206 -7.01 3.88 1.14
N TYR A 207 -7.15 4.50 -0.04
CA TYR A 207 -8.46 4.89 -0.56
C TYR A 207 -9.29 3.69 -1.05
N LEU A 208 -8.65 2.56 -1.38
CA LEU A 208 -9.32 1.35 -1.85
C LEU A 208 -9.43 0.26 -0.79
N LEU A 209 -8.44 0.21 0.12
CA LEU A 209 -8.34 -0.82 1.16
C LEU A 209 -8.83 -0.38 2.53
N ASP A 210 -8.87 0.93 2.81
CA ASP A 210 -9.52 1.39 4.06
C ASP A 210 -11.03 1.34 3.85
N PRO A 211 -11.75 0.44 4.52
CA PRO A 211 -13.19 0.31 4.35
C PRO A 211 -13.96 1.64 4.49
N LYS A 212 -13.50 2.53 5.37
CA LYS A 212 -14.15 3.83 5.65
C LYS A 212 -14.12 4.78 4.46
N VAL A 213 -13.13 4.62 3.58
CA VAL A 213 -12.91 5.48 2.42
C VAL A 213 -13.30 4.74 1.14
N ALA A 214 -13.05 3.43 1.11
CA ALA A 214 -13.31 2.55 -0.02
C ALA A 214 -14.78 2.56 -0.41
N GLU A 215 -15.73 2.51 0.53
CA GLU A 215 -17.17 2.56 0.18
C GLU A 215 -17.50 3.84 -0.61
N GLN A 216 -16.97 4.99 -0.18
CA GLN A 216 -17.22 6.29 -0.82
C GLN A 216 -16.59 6.38 -2.21
N VAL A 217 -15.34 5.96 -2.34
CA VAL A 217 -14.59 6.03 -3.61
C VAL A 217 -15.13 4.99 -4.58
N SER A 218 -15.38 3.78 -4.10
CA SER A 218 -15.77 2.66 -4.92
C SER A 218 -17.15 2.88 -5.55
N GLN A 219 -18.14 3.47 -4.87
CA GLN A 219 -19.46 3.78 -5.45
C GLN A 219 -19.39 4.54 -6.80
N HIS A 220 -18.37 5.37 -6.99
CA HIS A 220 -18.17 6.16 -8.21
C HIS A 220 -17.40 5.43 -9.31
N LEU A 221 -16.89 4.22 -9.03
CA LEU A 221 -16.08 3.40 -9.93
C LEU A 221 -16.88 2.26 -10.54
N SER A 222 -16.67 2.01 -11.83
CA SER A 222 -17.33 0.90 -12.53
C SER A 222 -16.78 -0.47 -12.07
N LYS A 223 -17.63 -1.50 -12.08
CA LYS A 223 -17.23 -2.88 -11.75
C LYS A 223 -16.27 -3.49 -12.80
N GLU A 224 -16.31 -2.98 -14.03
CA GLU A 224 -15.42 -3.37 -15.12
C GLU A 224 -14.07 -2.63 -15.09
N ALA A 225 -13.80 -1.84 -14.05
CA ALA A 225 -12.55 -1.13 -13.90
C ALA A 225 -11.38 -2.10 -13.68
N ILE A 226 -10.22 -1.75 -14.24
CA ILE A 226 -8.96 -2.46 -14.05
C ILE A 226 -8.24 -1.80 -12.87
N VAL A 227 -7.99 -2.56 -11.81
CA VAL A 227 -7.27 -2.08 -10.63
C VAL A 227 -5.82 -2.53 -10.70
N VAL A 228 -4.89 -1.61 -10.47
CA VAL A 228 -3.45 -1.90 -10.46
C VAL A 228 -2.89 -1.49 -9.10
N PHE A 229 -2.32 -2.44 -8.37
CA PHE A 229 -1.53 -2.18 -7.17
C PHE A 229 -0.04 -2.18 -7.51
N ASP A 230 0.58 -1.01 -7.52
CA ASP A 230 2.02 -0.84 -7.81
C ASP A 230 2.85 -0.71 -6.53
N GLU A 231 3.99 -1.40 -6.47
CA GLU A 231 4.80 -1.58 -5.27
C GLU A 231 4.01 -2.18 -4.08
N ALA A 232 3.16 -3.16 -4.42
CA ALA A 232 2.25 -3.87 -3.53
C ALA A 232 2.92 -4.84 -2.53
N HIS A 233 4.22 -4.72 -2.28
CA HIS A 233 4.94 -5.65 -1.41
C HIS A 233 4.42 -5.64 0.03
N ASN A 234 3.94 -4.52 0.60
CA ASN A 234 3.35 -4.43 1.96
C ASN A 234 1.82 -4.41 1.99
N ILE A 235 1.15 -4.93 0.95
CA ILE A 235 -0.33 -4.95 0.90
C ILE A 235 -0.95 -5.64 2.12
N ASP A 236 -0.32 -6.69 2.64
CA ASP A 236 -0.76 -7.41 3.84
C ASP A 236 -0.76 -6.51 5.08
N ASN A 237 0.30 -5.71 5.28
CA ASN A 237 0.39 -4.79 6.40
C ASN A 237 -0.63 -3.65 6.26
N VAL A 238 -0.84 -3.12 5.05
CA VAL A 238 -1.86 -2.07 4.82
C VAL A 238 -3.26 -2.59 5.17
N CYS A 239 -3.61 -3.81 4.76
CA CYS A 239 -4.89 -4.44 5.08
C CYS A 239 -5.08 -4.60 6.61
N ILE A 240 -4.04 -5.02 7.30
CA ILE A 240 -4.06 -5.20 8.76
C ILE A 240 -4.21 -3.86 9.48
N GLU A 241 -3.46 -2.84 9.07
CA GLU A 241 -3.51 -1.50 9.67
C GLU A 241 -4.86 -0.82 9.47
N SER A 242 -5.50 -1.02 8.32
CA SER A 242 -6.84 -0.45 8.02
C SER A 242 -7.92 -0.91 9.00
N LEU A 243 -7.88 -2.19 9.41
CA LEU A 243 -8.87 -2.82 10.29
C LEU A 243 -8.47 -2.83 11.77
N SER A 244 -7.20 -2.58 12.08
CA SER A 244 -6.71 -2.57 13.46
C SER A 244 -6.97 -1.22 14.16
N ILE A 245 -7.28 -1.28 15.46
CA ILE A 245 -7.53 -0.09 16.27
C ILE A 245 -6.79 -0.19 17.60
N ASP A 246 -5.95 0.81 17.86
CA ASP A 246 -5.32 0.99 19.17
C ASP A 246 -6.08 2.01 20.01
N LEU A 247 -6.37 1.64 21.25
CA LEU A 247 -6.98 2.48 22.28
C LEU A 247 -5.98 2.72 23.41
N THR A 248 -5.83 3.99 23.78
CA THR A 248 -4.96 4.41 24.90
C THR A 248 -5.80 5.05 25.99
N ARG A 249 -5.28 5.06 27.23
CA ARG A 249 -5.97 5.68 28.36
C ARG A 249 -6.30 7.17 28.14
N PRO A 250 -5.40 8.02 27.62
CA PRO A 250 -5.73 9.41 27.31
C PRO A 250 -6.89 9.56 26.31
N MET A 251 -7.01 8.62 25.35
CA MET A 251 -8.13 8.61 24.42
C MET A 251 -9.45 8.28 25.11
N LEU A 252 -9.49 7.30 26.03
CA LEU A 252 -10.70 6.99 26.80
C LEU A 252 -11.13 8.17 27.68
N ASP A 253 -10.18 8.86 28.29
CA ASP A 253 -10.47 10.06 29.09
C ASP A 253 -10.99 11.21 28.23
N SER A 254 -10.41 11.40 27.03
CA SER A 254 -10.92 12.37 26.06
C SER A 254 -12.32 12.01 25.59
N ALA A 255 -12.58 10.75 25.27
CA ALA A 255 -13.90 10.30 24.84
C ALA A 255 -14.95 10.46 25.94
N ALA A 256 -14.61 10.19 27.20
CA ALA A 256 -15.51 10.41 28.33
C ALA A 256 -15.92 11.89 28.46
N ARG A 257 -14.97 12.82 28.28
CA ARG A 257 -15.26 14.27 28.23
C ARG A 257 -16.13 14.63 27.03
N SER A 258 -15.83 14.08 25.84
CA SER A 258 -16.62 14.33 24.63
C SER A 258 -18.06 13.82 24.79
N VAL A 259 -18.27 12.67 25.42
CA VAL A 259 -19.63 12.13 25.69
C VAL A 259 -20.38 12.99 26.71
N ALA A 260 -19.72 13.57 27.70
CA ALA A 260 -20.33 14.52 28.62
C ALA A 260 -20.79 15.79 27.88
N LYS A 261 -19.91 16.40 27.07
CA LYS A 261 -20.23 17.58 26.26
C LYS A 261 -21.42 17.35 25.31
N ILE A 262 -21.46 16.20 24.64
CA ILE A 262 -22.57 15.85 23.75
C ILE A 262 -23.87 15.67 24.56
N GLY A 263 -23.79 15.13 25.77
CA GLY A 263 -24.92 15.04 26.69
C GLY A 263 -25.50 16.40 27.05
N ASP A 264 -24.65 17.35 27.45
CA ASP A 264 -25.07 18.71 27.78
C ASP A 264 -25.74 19.39 26.58
N LYS A 265 -25.17 19.22 25.37
CA LYS A 265 -25.73 19.79 24.14
C LYS A 265 -27.07 19.18 23.73
N ILE A 266 -27.30 17.88 24.01
CA ILE A 266 -28.62 17.26 23.82
C ILE A 266 -29.64 17.84 24.79
N ASP A 267 -29.26 18.06 26.05
CA ASP A 267 -30.15 18.65 27.05
C ASP A 267 -30.54 20.08 26.67
N ASP A 268 -29.63 20.83 26.04
CA ASP A 268 -29.91 22.17 25.52
C ASP A 268 -30.81 22.14 24.28
N ILE A 269 -30.55 21.26 23.31
CA ILE A 269 -31.41 21.11 22.12
C ILE A 269 -32.80 20.62 22.51
N LYS A 270 -32.93 19.74 23.50
CA LYS A 270 -34.23 19.30 24.00
C LYS A 270 -35.06 20.45 24.57
N LYS A 271 -34.43 21.46 25.18
CA LYS A 271 -35.12 22.66 25.69
C LYS A 271 -35.50 23.63 24.57
N ASN A 272 -34.65 23.75 23.55
CA ASN A 272 -34.79 24.78 22.51
C ASN A 272 -35.55 24.29 21.26
N ASP A 273 -35.36 23.02 20.87
CA ASP A 273 -35.79 22.46 19.60
C ASP A 273 -35.94 20.92 19.67
N ALA A 274 -36.93 20.47 20.45
CA ALA A 274 -37.21 19.04 20.63
C ALA A 274 -37.67 18.35 19.34
N GLN A 275 -38.17 19.11 18.36
CA GLN A 275 -38.71 18.60 17.11
C GLN A 275 -37.62 17.97 16.24
N LYS A 276 -36.42 18.56 16.18
CA LYS A 276 -35.27 17.97 15.47
C LYS A 276 -34.90 16.57 15.95
N LEU A 277 -34.92 16.34 17.26
CA LEU A 277 -34.62 15.03 17.85
C LEU A 277 -35.74 14.00 17.56
N GLN A 278 -36.98 14.47 17.43
CA GLN A 278 -38.12 13.65 17.08
C GLN A 278 -38.09 13.24 15.59
N ASP A 279 -37.78 14.19 14.70
CA ASP A 279 -37.61 13.94 13.27
C ASP A 279 -36.47 12.94 13.02
N GLU A 280 -35.37 13.06 13.76
CA GLU A 280 -34.27 12.08 13.72
C GLU A 280 -34.76 10.69 14.16
N TYR A 281 -35.50 10.60 15.27
CA TYR A 281 -36.04 9.34 15.75
C TYR A 281 -36.92 8.67 14.69
N GLU A 282 -37.75 9.44 14.00
CA GLU A 282 -38.61 8.95 12.92
C GLU A 282 -37.81 8.47 11.71
N LYS A 283 -36.77 9.20 11.30
CA LYS A 283 -35.82 8.77 10.26
C LYS A 283 -35.15 7.43 10.61
N LEU A 284 -34.72 7.26 11.86
CA LEU A 284 -34.09 6.02 12.32
C LEU A 284 -35.07 4.84 12.40
N VAL A 285 -36.36 5.10 12.55
CA VAL A 285 -37.42 4.07 12.53
C VAL A 285 -37.77 3.65 11.11
N ALA A 286 -37.76 4.59 10.16
CA ALA A 286 -38.06 4.34 8.74
C ALA A 286 -36.97 3.51 8.02
N GLY A 287 -35.75 3.48 8.57
CA GLY A 287 -34.62 2.72 8.04
C GLY A 287 -33.46 3.63 7.62
N LEU A 288 -32.23 3.11 7.76
CA LEU A 288 -30.98 3.83 7.50
C LEU A 288 -30.80 4.25 6.04
N SER A 289 -31.44 3.58 5.07
CA SER A 289 -31.34 3.91 3.64
C SER A 289 -31.92 5.30 3.30
N SER A 290 -33.00 5.70 3.97
CA SER A 290 -33.64 7.01 3.81
C SER A 290 -32.95 8.14 4.61
N ALA A 291 -32.04 7.79 5.53
CA ALA A 291 -31.29 8.75 6.34
C ALA A 291 -29.91 9.10 5.75
N ARG A 292 -29.37 8.30 4.82
CA ARG A 292 -28.21 8.66 4.00
C ARG A 292 -28.67 9.63 2.91
N GLY A 293 -28.53 10.93 3.13
CA GLY A 293 -28.65 11.90 2.03
C GLY A 293 -27.55 11.64 0.98
N GLU A 294 -27.84 11.88 -0.30
CA GLU A 294 -26.89 11.72 -1.42
C GLU A 294 -25.60 12.57 -1.28
N GLU A 295 -25.58 13.53 -0.34
CA GLU A 295 -24.46 14.45 -0.08
C GLU A 295 -23.69 14.16 1.23
N ASP A 296 -24.04 13.11 1.98
CA ASP A 296 -23.50 12.89 3.33
C ASP A 296 -22.14 12.16 3.35
N ASP A 297 -21.10 12.97 3.16
CA ASP A 297 -19.67 12.66 3.07
C ASP A 297 -19.00 12.12 4.34
N LEU A 298 -19.80 11.73 5.33
CA LEU A 298 -19.41 11.99 6.69
C LEU A 298 -18.56 10.90 7.33
N LEU A 299 -18.85 9.64 7.03
CA LEU A 299 -18.19 8.46 7.58
C LEU A 299 -18.91 7.25 6.97
N ALA A 300 -18.33 6.60 5.96
CA ALA A 300 -18.76 5.25 5.64
C ALA A 300 -18.35 4.34 6.82
N ASN A 301 -19.32 3.56 7.32
CA ASN A 301 -19.12 2.63 8.41
C ASN A 301 -18.24 1.49 7.88
N PRO A 302 -17.22 1.01 8.62
CA PRO A 302 -16.13 0.30 7.98
C PRO A 302 -16.62 -0.97 7.28
N VAL A 303 -17.43 -1.81 7.91
CA VAL A 303 -17.66 -3.13 7.35
C VAL A 303 -18.99 -3.68 7.84
N LEU A 304 -20.08 -3.10 7.39
CA LEU A 304 -21.35 -3.82 7.42
C LEU A 304 -21.58 -4.34 6.00
N SER A 305 -21.99 -5.60 5.88
CA SER A 305 -22.51 -6.10 4.61
C SER A 305 -23.69 -5.23 4.19
N ASP A 306 -23.92 -5.10 2.88
CA ASP A 306 -25.06 -4.34 2.34
C ASP A 306 -26.40 -4.79 2.99
N ASP A 307 -26.49 -6.06 3.38
CA ASP A 307 -27.62 -6.64 4.11
C ASP A 307 -27.83 -6.02 5.51
N MET A 308 -26.75 -5.75 6.27
CA MET A 308 -26.83 -5.16 7.61
C MET A 308 -27.13 -3.65 7.58
N ILE A 309 -26.76 -2.96 6.49
CA ILE A 309 -27.03 -1.53 6.29
C ILE A 309 -28.55 -1.28 6.08
N SER A 310 -29.28 -2.28 5.57
CA SER A 310 -30.73 -2.20 5.34
C SER A 310 -31.57 -2.36 6.61
N GLU A 311 -30.99 -2.84 7.72
CA GLU A 311 -31.73 -3.09 8.96
C GLU A 311 -31.99 -1.80 9.75
N ALA A 312 -33.16 -1.74 10.41
CA ALA A 312 -33.47 -0.63 11.32
C ALA A 312 -32.62 -0.69 12.59
N ILE A 313 -32.13 0.48 13.03
CA ILE A 313 -31.35 0.60 14.28
C ILE A 313 -32.15 0.02 15.47
N PRO A 314 -31.52 -0.79 16.34
CA PRO A 314 -32.17 -1.37 17.53
C PRO A 314 -32.83 -0.31 18.41
N GLY A 315 -34.06 -0.60 18.88
CA GLY A 315 -34.88 0.31 19.69
C GLY A 315 -34.16 0.91 20.91
N ASN A 316 -33.26 0.14 21.53
CA ASN A 316 -32.54 0.51 22.74
C ASN A 316 -31.58 1.71 22.55
N ILE A 317 -31.13 1.97 21.32
CA ILE A 317 -30.18 3.07 21.01
C ILE A 317 -30.79 4.17 20.14
N ARG A 318 -32.10 4.11 19.83
CA ARG A 318 -32.77 5.13 19.01
C ARG A 318 -32.81 6.49 19.71
N LYS A 319 -33.17 6.52 21.00
CA LYS A 319 -33.16 7.76 21.79
C LYS A 319 -31.74 8.17 22.14
N ALA A 320 -31.41 9.43 21.90
CA ALA A 320 -30.07 9.96 22.10
C ALA A 320 -29.59 9.86 23.57
N GLU A 321 -30.49 10.05 24.54
CA GLU A 321 -30.18 9.88 25.98
C GLU A 321 -29.73 8.45 26.33
N HIS A 322 -30.44 7.45 25.82
CA HIS A 322 -30.11 6.05 26.05
C HIS A 322 -28.78 5.69 25.36
N PHE A 323 -28.54 6.22 24.17
CA PHE A 323 -27.28 6.02 23.47
C PHE A 323 -26.08 6.63 24.21
N ILE A 324 -26.23 7.81 24.80
CA ILE A 324 -25.17 8.41 25.63
C ILE A 324 -24.95 7.60 26.90
N ALA A 325 -26.00 7.18 27.59
CA ALA A 325 -25.88 6.33 28.78
C ALA A 325 -25.17 5.01 28.44
N PHE A 326 -25.48 4.43 27.28
CA PHE A 326 -24.81 3.26 26.71
C PHE A 326 -23.32 3.51 26.47
N LEU A 327 -22.96 4.60 25.79
CA LEU A 327 -21.55 4.96 25.53
C LEU A 327 -20.77 5.22 26.81
N LYS A 328 -21.36 5.92 27.79
CA LYS A 328 -20.75 6.13 29.11
C LYS A 328 -20.43 4.79 29.79
N ARG A 329 -21.40 3.86 29.79
CA ARG A 329 -21.22 2.51 30.37
C ARG A 329 -20.12 1.73 29.65
N PHE A 330 -20.09 1.78 28.32
CA PHE A 330 -19.09 1.09 27.52
C PHE A 330 -17.68 1.65 27.74
N ILE A 331 -17.51 2.98 27.79
CA ILE A 331 -16.21 3.62 28.05
C ILE A 331 -15.71 3.28 29.46
N GLU A 332 -16.58 3.29 30.47
CA GLU A 332 -16.17 2.91 31.84
C GLU A 332 -15.81 1.43 31.95
N TYR A 333 -16.47 0.55 31.20
CA TYR A 333 -16.05 -0.84 31.08
C TYR A 333 -14.64 -0.97 30.47
N LEU A 334 -14.37 -0.27 29.35
CA LEU A 334 -13.03 -0.25 28.74
C LEU A 334 -11.97 0.27 29.72
N LYS A 335 -12.26 1.36 30.44
CA LYS A 335 -11.36 1.88 31.48
C LYS A 335 -11.10 0.86 32.59
N THR A 336 -12.12 0.11 32.98
CA THR A 336 -11.99 -0.94 34.01
C THR A 336 -11.10 -2.08 33.50
N ARG A 337 -11.26 -2.50 32.24
CA ARG A 337 -10.40 -3.50 31.59
C ARG A 337 -8.95 -3.03 31.47
N MET A 338 -8.71 -1.75 31.14
CA MET A 338 -7.35 -1.20 31.05
C MET A 338 -6.62 -1.03 32.39
N ARG A 339 -7.27 -1.31 33.54
CA ARG A 339 -6.61 -1.30 34.86
C ARG A 339 -5.86 -2.59 35.18
N VAL A 340 -6.02 -3.63 34.36
CA VAL A 340 -5.33 -4.90 34.55
C VAL A 340 -3.81 -4.71 34.37
N LEU A 341 -3.02 -5.24 35.30
CA LEU A 341 -1.55 -5.06 35.34
C LEU A 341 -0.76 -6.18 34.65
N HIS A 342 -1.44 -7.18 34.11
CA HIS A 342 -0.80 -8.25 33.33
C HIS A 342 -1.31 -8.21 31.88
N VAL A 343 -0.50 -8.76 30.98
CA VAL A 343 -0.88 -8.88 29.56
C VAL A 343 -2.03 -9.87 29.43
N VAL A 344 -3.07 -9.48 28.71
CA VAL A 344 -4.25 -10.31 28.44
C VAL A 344 -4.48 -10.38 26.94
N ALA A 345 -4.64 -11.59 26.41
CA ALA A 345 -5.05 -11.83 25.03
C ALA A 345 -6.40 -12.56 25.03
N GLU A 346 -7.39 -11.99 24.35
CA GLU A 346 -8.77 -12.48 24.33
C GLU A 346 -9.33 -12.47 22.90
N THR A 347 -10.19 -13.44 22.60
CA THR A 347 -10.97 -13.43 21.36
C THR A 347 -12.12 -12.42 21.46
N PRO A 348 -12.59 -11.85 20.33
CA PRO A 348 -13.75 -10.96 20.33
C PRO A 348 -14.99 -11.57 21.00
N GLN A 349 -15.24 -12.87 20.79
CA GLN A 349 -16.36 -13.59 21.40
C GLN A 349 -16.26 -13.63 22.93
N SER A 350 -15.07 -13.94 23.47
CA SER A 350 -14.82 -13.94 24.92
C SER A 350 -15.01 -12.54 25.51
N PHE A 351 -14.52 -11.51 24.82
CA PHE A 351 -14.68 -10.12 25.24
C PHE A 351 -16.16 -9.69 25.26
N LEU A 352 -16.93 -10.05 24.23
CA LEU A 352 -18.36 -9.74 24.16
C LEU A 352 -19.18 -10.48 25.23
N ALA A 353 -18.84 -11.73 25.54
CA ALA A 353 -19.47 -12.49 26.62
C ALA A 353 -19.24 -11.81 27.98
N HIS A 354 -18.00 -11.45 28.28
CA HIS A 354 -17.64 -10.75 29.52
C HIS A 354 -18.26 -9.34 29.60
N LEU A 355 -18.34 -8.63 28.47
CA LEU A 355 -19.03 -7.34 28.38
C LEU A 355 -20.51 -7.48 28.74
N LYS A 356 -21.19 -8.50 28.20
CA LYS A 356 -22.60 -8.78 28.47
C LYS A 356 -22.84 -9.09 29.96
N GLU A 357 -21.96 -9.88 30.58
CA GLU A 357 -22.06 -10.24 31.99
C GLU A 357 -21.94 -9.03 32.93
N ILE A 358 -21.02 -8.10 32.67
CA ILE A 358 -20.78 -6.95 33.55
C ILE A 358 -21.76 -5.80 33.28
N THR A 359 -21.99 -5.47 32.01
CA THR A 359 -22.68 -4.23 31.62
C THR A 359 -24.09 -4.43 31.10
N TYR A 360 -24.51 -5.68 30.88
CA TYR A 360 -25.77 -6.05 30.20
C TYR A 360 -25.91 -5.44 28.81
N ILE A 361 -24.79 -5.10 28.16
CA ILE A 361 -24.76 -4.65 26.78
C ILE A 361 -24.79 -5.88 25.86
N GLU A 362 -25.76 -5.92 24.95
CA GLU A 362 -25.87 -6.95 23.94
C GLU A 362 -24.97 -6.66 22.72
N LYS A 363 -24.68 -7.71 21.94
CA LYS A 363 -23.89 -7.63 20.71
C LYS A 363 -24.54 -6.70 19.66
N ARG A 364 -25.86 -6.82 19.44
CA ARG A 364 -26.54 -6.14 18.33
C ARG A 364 -26.47 -4.60 18.42
N PRO A 365 -26.72 -3.94 19.57
CA PRO A 365 -26.53 -2.48 19.67
C PRO A 365 -25.11 -1.98 19.39
N LEU A 366 -24.07 -2.79 19.63
CA LEU A 366 -22.68 -2.41 19.36
C LEU A 366 -22.38 -2.33 17.86
N GLN A 367 -23.02 -3.16 17.04
CA GLN A 367 -22.84 -3.19 15.58
C GLN A 367 -23.25 -1.86 14.91
N PHE A 368 -24.26 -1.19 15.45
CA PHE A 368 -24.78 0.08 14.92
C PHE A 368 -24.18 1.31 15.63
N CYS A 369 -23.16 1.14 16.47
CA CYS A 369 -22.65 2.20 17.32
C CYS A 369 -22.01 3.35 16.52
N ALA A 370 -21.23 3.02 15.48
CA ALA A 370 -20.58 4.02 14.63
C ALA A 370 -21.58 4.82 13.78
N GLU A 371 -22.58 4.15 13.20
CA GLU A 371 -23.67 4.80 12.45
C GLU A 371 -24.52 5.69 13.35
N ARG A 372 -24.93 5.18 14.52
CA ARG A 372 -25.72 5.97 15.47
C ARG A 372 -24.99 7.23 15.89
N LEU A 373 -23.68 7.14 16.15
CA LEU A 373 -22.85 8.30 16.49
C LEU A 373 -22.75 9.28 15.33
N THR A 374 -22.59 8.79 14.10
CA THR A 374 -22.49 9.63 12.89
C THR A 374 -23.77 10.43 12.67
N SER A 375 -24.92 9.76 12.75
CA SER A 375 -26.24 10.39 12.69
C SER A 375 -26.44 11.42 13.81
N LEU A 376 -26.01 11.10 15.05
CA LEU A 376 -26.11 12.05 16.17
C LEU A 376 -25.21 13.29 15.97
N ILE A 377 -23.99 13.12 15.45
CA ILE A 377 -23.08 14.23 15.17
C ILE A 377 -23.68 15.19 14.14
N GLN A 378 -24.36 14.64 13.12
CA GLN A 378 -25.08 15.43 12.12
C GLN A 378 -26.25 16.19 12.75
N THR A 379 -27.14 15.52 13.49
CA THR A 379 -28.30 16.19 14.11
C THR A 379 -27.90 17.30 15.08
N LEU A 380 -26.82 17.09 15.85
CA LEU A 380 -26.35 18.07 16.83
C LEU A 380 -25.52 19.20 16.22
N ASN A 381 -25.21 19.15 14.92
CA ASN A 381 -24.36 20.12 14.23
C ASN A 381 -23.10 20.45 15.08
N LEU A 382 -22.35 19.41 15.46
CA LEU A 382 -21.11 19.59 16.20
C LEU A 382 -20.04 20.19 15.29
N THR A 383 -19.51 21.34 15.68
CA THR A 383 -18.31 21.93 15.10
C THR A 383 -17.07 21.30 15.74
N ASN A 384 -15.93 21.30 15.04
CA ASN A 384 -14.66 20.72 15.52
C ASN A 384 -14.76 19.22 15.85
N ILE A 385 -15.01 18.41 14.81
CA ILE A 385 -15.10 16.94 14.90
C ILE A 385 -13.79 16.30 15.40
N ASP A 386 -12.67 16.99 15.26
CA ASP A 386 -11.37 16.59 15.80
C ASP A 386 -11.41 16.39 17.33
N GLU A 387 -12.18 17.18 18.08
CA GLU A 387 -12.39 16.96 19.52
C GLU A 387 -13.13 15.64 19.83
N HIS A 388 -13.90 15.14 18.88
CA HIS A 388 -14.71 13.93 19.00
C HIS A 388 -14.04 12.70 18.36
N TYR A 389 -12.83 12.84 17.83
CA TYR A 389 -12.09 11.75 17.17
C TYR A 389 -11.89 10.53 18.08
N ALA A 390 -11.58 10.75 19.36
CA ALA A 390 -11.41 9.66 20.32
C ALA A 390 -12.71 8.87 20.51
N LEU A 391 -13.86 9.55 20.52
CA LEU A 391 -15.17 8.92 20.62
C LEU A 391 -15.51 8.14 19.35
N GLN A 392 -15.23 8.70 18.17
CA GLN A 392 -15.40 8.00 16.89
C GLN A 392 -14.57 6.73 16.82
N LYS A 393 -13.31 6.76 17.28
CA LYS A 393 -12.47 5.58 17.38
C LYS A 393 -13.08 4.50 18.28
N ILE A 394 -13.65 4.88 19.43
CA ILE A 394 -14.30 3.92 20.34
C ILE A 394 -15.56 3.33 19.72
N ALA A 395 -16.37 4.14 19.02
CA ALA A 395 -17.56 3.66 18.32
C ALA A 395 -17.21 2.72 17.15
N GLY A 396 -16.12 3.02 16.43
CA GLY A 396 -15.56 2.13 15.41
C GLY A 396 -15.05 0.81 16.01
N PHE A 397 -14.32 0.88 17.14
CA PHE A 397 -13.91 -0.31 17.89
C PHE A 397 -15.11 -1.16 18.33
N ALA A 398 -16.14 -0.55 18.90
CA ALA A 398 -17.36 -1.24 19.32
C ALA A 398 -18.03 -1.99 18.16
N THR A 399 -18.09 -1.33 17.00
CA THR A 399 -18.68 -1.89 15.77
C THR A 399 -17.86 -3.07 15.27
N LEU A 400 -16.53 -2.92 15.13
CA LEU A 400 -15.67 -3.98 14.60
C LEU A 400 -15.64 -5.22 15.51
N VAL A 401 -15.55 -5.03 16.82
CA VAL A 401 -15.58 -6.15 17.79
C VAL A 401 -16.91 -6.90 17.74
N ALA A 402 -18.01 -6.22 17.45
CA ALA A 402 -19.34 -6.83 17.36
C ALA A 402 -19.63 -7.45 15.99
N THR A 403 -18.99 -6.99 14.91
CA THR A 403 -19.18 -7.55 13.57
C THR A 403 -18.26 -8.74 13.32
N TYR A 404 -16.97 -8.60 13.63
CA TYR A 404 -15.96 -9.58 13.27
C TYR A 404 -15.61 -10.52 14.42
N GLU A 405 -15.93 -11.80 14.24
CA GLU A 405 -15.61 -12.84 15.23
C GLU A 405 -14.32 -13.61 14.90
N LYS A 406 -14.00 -13.77 13.61
CA LYS A 406 -12.87 -14.56 13.12
C LYS A 406 -11.78 -13.64 12.57
N GLY A 407 -10.52 -14.02 12.74
CA GLY A 407 -9.38 -13.28 12.20
C GLY A 407 -8.96 -12.04 13.00
N PHE A 408 -9.52 -11.83 14.19
CA PHE A 408 -9.17 -10.72 15.07
C PHE A 408 -8.79 -11.20 16.48
N LEU A 409 -7.92 -10.45 17.13
CA LEU A 409 -7.52 -10.68 18.51
C LEU A 409 -7.46 -9.36 19.28
N LEU A 410 -7.91 -9.39 20.54
CA LEU A 410 -7.79 -8.28 21.48
C LEU A 410 -6.57 -8.53 22.37
N ILE A 411 -5.60 -7.63 22.35
CA ILE A 411 -4.39 -7.71 23.18
C ILE A 411 -4.33 -6.47 24.07
N LEU A 412 -4.31 -6.68 25.38
CA LEU A 412 -4.10 -5.63 26.37
C LEU A 412 -2.65 -5.68 26.86
N GLU A 413 -1.89 -4.64 26.57
CA GLU A 413 -0.52 -4.47 27.04
C GLU A 413 -0.48 -3.35 28.09
N PRO A 414 -0.27 -3.66 29.39
CA PRO A 414 -0.26 -2.64 30.45
C PRO A 414 1.02 -1.80 30.49
N TYR A 415 2.10 -2.31 29.91
CA TYR A 415 3.43 -1.67 29.87
C TYR A 415 3.93 -1.67 28.42
N GLU A 416 4.56 -0.57 28.01
CA GLU A 416 5.09 -0.38 26.66
C GLU A 416 6.32 -1.26 26.38
N THR A 417 7.08 -1.60 27.43
CA THR A 417 8.17 -2.58 27.37
C THR A 417 8.16 -3.42 28.65
N GLU A 418 8.71 -4.64 28.59
CA GLU A 418 8.78 -5.55 29.75
C GLU A 418 9.57 -4.96 30.95
N HIS A 419 10.41 -3.96 30.71
CA HIS A 419 11.20 -3.27 31.73
C HIS A 419 10.63 -1.92 32.17
N ALA A 420 9.50 -1.49 31.60
CA ALA A 420 8.90 -0.21 31.97
C ALA A 420 8.26 -0.28 33.36
N THR A 421 8.61 0.65 34.24
CA THR A 421 7.99 0.77 35.57
C THR A 421 6.70 1.59 35.54
N VAL A 422 6.54 2.42 34.52
CA VAL A 422 5.35 3.27 34.32
C VAL A 422 4.32 2.50 33.51
N ALA A 423 3.15 2.28 34.10
CA ALA A 423 2.03 1.67 33.41
C ALA A 423 1.50 2.63 32.33
N ASN A 424 1.61 2.22 31.07
CA ASN A 424 1.05 2.90 29.92
C ASN A 424 0.17 1.90 29.16
N PRO A 425 -1.06 1.66 29.63
CA PRO A 425 -1.89 0.60 29.07
C PRO A 425 -2.34 0.97 27.65
N ILE A 426 -2.10 0.06 26.73
CA ILE A 426 -2.56 0.12 25.34
C ILE A 426 -3.42 -1.11 25.09
N PHE A 427 -4.59 -0.89 24.49
CA PHE A 427 -5.50 -1.94 24.11
C PHE A 427 -5.57 -2.03 22.59
N HIS A 428 -5.02 -3.11 22.06
CA HIS A 428 -4.92 -3.40 20.64
C HIS A 428 -6.08 -4.28 20.21
N PHE A 429 -6.87 -3.79 19.26
CA PHE A 429 -7.72 -4.63 18.44
C PHE A 429 -7.00 -4.88 17.14
N THR A 430 -6.44 -6.07 16.97
CA THR A 430 -5.56 -6.37 15.86
C THR A 430 -6.25 -7.31 14.87
N CYS A 431 -6.26 -6.91 13.61
CA CYS A 431 -6.60 -7.79 12.50
C CYS A 431 -5.41 -8.71 12.20
N LEU A 432 -5.65 -10.03 12.19
CA LEU A 432 -4.64 -11.03 11.83
C LEU A 432 -4.80 -11.50 10.37
N ASP A 433 -6.00 -11.34 9.81
CA ASP A 433 -6.37 -11.81 8.49
C ASP A 433 -6.46 -10.65 7.47
N PRO A 434 -5.46 -10.47 6.59
CA PRO A 434 -5.50 -9.43 5.59
C PRO A 434 -6.52 -9.70 4.47
N SER A 435 -7.00 -10.94 4.30
CA SER A 435 -7.96 -11.28 3.24
C SER A 435 -9.28 -10.53 3.40
N LEU A 436 -9.69 -10.23 4.64
CA LEU A 436 -10.94 -9.55 4.95
C LEU A 436 -11.04 -8.13 4.36
N ALA A 437 -9.91 -7.41 4.25
CA ALA A 437 -9.90 -6.06 3.70
C ALA A 437 -9.86 -6.05 2.16
N ILE A 438 -9.23 -7.06 1.55
CA ILE A 438 -9.03 -7.12 0.09
C ILE A 438 -10.15 -7.89 -0.62
N ALA A 439 -10.88 -8.78 0.07
CA ALA A 439 -11.95 -9.58 -0.52
C ALA A 439 -12.99 -8.75 -1.30
N PRO A 440 -13.50 -7.61 -0.79
CA PRO A 440 -14.45 -6.78 -1.54
C PRO A 440 -13.86 -6.21 -2.84
N VAL A 441 -12.55 -6.01 -2.91
CA VAL A 441 -11.86 -5.53 -4.11
C VAL A 441 -11.81 -6.63 -5.17
N PHE A 442 -11.49 -7.86 -4.78
CA PHE A 442 -11.49 -8.99 -5.71
C PHE A 442 -12.89 -9.37 -6.19
N GLU A 443 -13.90 -9.28 -5.33
CA GLU A 443 -15.30 -9.55 -5.70
C GLU A 443 -15.90 -8.47 -6.61
N ARG A 444 -15.52 -7.21 -6.41
CA ARG A 444 -16.08 -6.07 -7.14
C ARG A 444 -15.46 -5.86 -8.51
N PHE A 445 -14.15 -6.03 -8.64
CA PHE A 445 -13.41 -5.68 -9.86
C PHE A 445 -13.00 -6.92 -10.63
N SER A 446 -13.29 -6.93 -11.94
CA SER A 446 -13.01 -8.07 -12.81
C SER A 446 -11.51 -8.39 -12.96
N SER A 447 -10.64 -7.38 -12.94
CA SER A 447 -9.20 -7.60 -13.09
C SER A 447 -8.41 -6.74 -12.11
N VAL A 448 -7.62 -7.42 -11.28
CA VAL A 448 -6.75 -6.80 -10.27
C VAL A 448 -5.31 -7.26 -10.54
N VAL A 449 -4.44 -6.30 -10.81
CA VAL A 449 -3.03 -6.52 -11.14
C VAL A 449 -2.20 -6.13 -9.94
N ILE A 450 -1.50 -7.09 -9.34
CA ILE A 450 -0.56 -6.85 -8.24
C ILE A 450 0.85 -6.89 -8.82
N THR A 451 1.55 -5.75 -8.81
CA THR A 451 2.91 -5.63 -9.36
C THR A 451 3.86 -4.99 -8.36
N SER A 452 5.08 -5.51 -8.27
CA SER A 452 6.18 -4.95 -7.49
C SER A 452 7.51 -5.60 -7.91
N GLY A 453 8.65 -4.99 -7.58
CA GLY A 453 9.97 -5.55 -7.92
C GLY A 453 10.63 -6.39 -6.85
N THR A 454 10.00 -6.50 -5.69
CA THR A 454 10.56 -7.20 -4.53
C THR A 454 9.54 -8.12 -3.85
N ILE A 455 8.51 -8.55 -4.59
CA ILE A 455 7.53 -9.55 -4.17
C ILE A 455 8.08 -10.95 -4.44
N SER A 456 8.83 -11.49 -3.48
CA SER A 456 9.39 -12.84 -3.55
C SER A 456 9.37 -13.54 -2.19
N PRO A 457 9.07 -14.85 -2.13
CA PRO A 457 8.46 -15.68 -3.18
C PRO A 457 7.00 -15.30 -3.49
N LEU A 458 6.60 -15.48 -4.75
CA LEU A 458 5.28 -15.14 -5.26
C LEU A 458 4.14 -15.97 -4.62
N GLU A 459 4.39 -17.26 -4.35
CA GLU A 459 3.38 -18.19 -3.80
C GLU A 459 2.79 -17.77 -2.44
N MET A 460 3.48 -16.89 -1.70
CA MET A 460 3.04 -16.44 -0.37
C MET A 460 1.84 -15.50 -0.47
N TYR A 461 1.75 -14.66 -1.51
CA TYR A 461 0.71 -13.65 -1.63
C TYR A 461 -0.68 -14.27 -1.88
N PRO A 462 -0.86 -15.21 -2.83
CA PRO A 462 -2.12 -15.93 -3.00
C PRO A 462 -2.58 -16.64 -1.72
N LYS A 463 -1.65 -17.27 -1.00
CA LYS A 463 -1.94 -17.98 0.26
C LYS A 463 -2.40 -17.05 1.38
N ILE A 464 -1.77 -15.88 1.52
CA ILE A 464 -2.08 -14.91 2.59
C ILE A 464 -3.36 -14.12 2.28
N LEU A 465 -3.54 -13.69 1.04
CA LEU A 465 -4.67 -12.84 0.62
C LEU A 465 -5.90 -13.66 0.17
N GLN A 466 -5.79 -14.99 0.10
CA GLN A 466 -6.86 -15.92 -0.28
C GLN A 466 -7.50 -15.62 -1.64
N PHE A 467 -6.68 -15.47 -2.69
CA PHE A 467 -7.16 -15.34 -4.06
C PHE A 467 -6.38 -16.24 -5.00
N GLN A 468 -6.97 -16.58 -6.14
CA GLN A 468 -6.32 -17.39 -7.17
C GLN A 468 -5.94 -16.51 -8.37
N PRO A 469 -4.65 -16.25 -8.61
CA PRO A 469 -4.22 -15.54 -9.81
C PRO A 469 -4.32 -16.44 -11.05
N VAL A 470 -4.63 -15.84 -12.19
CA VAL A 470 -4.54 -16.47 -13.51
C VAL A 470 -3.08 -16.64 -13.92
N ILE A 471 -2.27 -15.61 -13.64
CA ILE A 471 -0.84 -15.58 -13.96
C ILE A 471 -0.06 -15.15 -12.72
N GLU A 472 0.97 -15.92 -12.41
CA GLU A 472 1.95 -15.66 -11.37
C GLU A 472 3.36 -15.81 -11.98
N GLU A 473 4.00 -14.70 -12.31
CA GLU A 473 5.28 -14.73 -13.05
C GLU A 473 6.33 -13.77 -12.49
N SER A 474 7.60 -14.21 -12.59
CA SER A 474 8.77 -13.46 -12.12
C SER A 474 9.77 -13.27 -13.25
N TYR A 475 10.01 -12.00 -13.62
CA TYR A 475 10.86 -11.65 -14.74
C TYR A 475 12.32 -11.45 -14.30
N PRO A 476 13.29 -12.15 -14.92
CA PRO A 476 14.70 -11.92 -14.66
C PRO A 476 15.19 -10.61 -15.31
N MET A 477 16.12 -9.93 -14.66
CA MET A 477 16.77 -8.75 -15.26
C MET A 477 17.80 -9.18 -16.30
N THR A 478 17.66 -8.75 -17.55
CA THR A 478 18.62 -8.99 -18.63
C THR A 478 19.47 -7.74 -18.85
N LEU A 479 20.75 -7.83 -18.50
CA LEU A 479 21.70 -6.73 -18.65
C LEU A 479 22.73 -7.04 -19.75
N THR A 480 23.11 -6.01 -20.52
CA THR A 480 24.24 -6.09 -21.48
C THR A 480 25.59 -6.19 -20.77
N ARG A 481 25.73 -5.49 -19.65
CA ARG A 481 26.87 -5.56 -18.73
C ARG A 481 26.36 -5.90 -17.34
N ASN A 482 27.15 -6.60 -16.53
CA ASN A 482 26.81 -6.79 -15.12
C ASN A 482 26.82 -5.42 -14.43
N ALA A 483 25.67 -4.77 -14.37
CA ALA A 483 25.52 -3.41 -13.85
C ALA A 483 25.42 -3.40 -12.32
N PHE A 484 25.21 -4.55 -11.70
CA PHE A 484 25.24 -4.68 -10.26
C PHE A 484 25.96 -5.94 -9.83
N LEU A 485 26.51 -5.87 -8.63
CA LEU A 485 27.27 -6.95 -8.02
C LEU A 485 26.72 -7.20 -6.62
N PRO A 486 25.86 -8.22 -6.46
CA PRO A 486 25.45 -8.67 -5.14
C PRO A 486 26.54 -9.56 -4.55
N MET A 487 26.97 -9.22 -3.34
CA MET A 487 27.99 -9.95 -2.60
C MET A 487 27.58 -10.13 -1.15
N VAL A 488 27.88 -11.32 -0.62
CA VAL A 488 27.56 -11.68 0.77
C VAL A 488 28.86 -11.77 1.56
N ILE A 489 29.03 -10.86 2.52
CA ILE A 489 30.15 -10.86 3.45
C ILE A 489 29.74 -11.69 4.66
N THR A 490 30.42 -12.81 4.86
CA THR A 490 30.11 -13.79 5.91
C THR A 490 31.11 -13.74 7.05
N ARG A 491 32.33 -13.24 6.80
CA ARG A 491 33.46 -13.21 7.74
C ARG A 491 34.15 -11.85 7.73
N GLY A 492 34.62 -11.41 8.88
CA GLY A 492 35.51 -10.26 8.99
C GLY A 492 36.93 -10.56 8.49
N SER A 493 37.80 -9.54 8.48
CA SER A 493 39.23 -9.73 8.19
C SER A 493 39.89 -10.65 9.22
N ASP A 494 39.39 -10.63 10.46
CA ASP A 494 39.79 -11.51 11.57
C ASP A 494 39.21 -12.94 11.46
N GLN A 495 38.55 -13.30 10.36
CA GLN A 495 37.84 -14.58 10.12
C GLN A 495 36.65 -14.86 11.07
N VAL A 496 36.31 -13.94 11.96
CA VAL A 496 35.13 -14.02 12.83
C VAL A 496 33.86 -13.97 11.97
N PRO A 497 32.90 -14.89 12.17
CA PRO A 497 31.65 -14.87 11.42
C PRO A 497 30.81 -13.65 11.81
N ILE A 498 30.40 -12.89 10.79
CA ILE A 498 29.60 -11.68 10.99
C ILE A 498 28.13 -12.06 11.02
N SER A 499 27.41 -11.67 12.07
CA SER A 499 25.97 -11.87 12.16
C SER A 499 25.30 -10.90 13.12
N SER A 500 24.08 -10.46 12.79
CA SER A 500 23.25 -9.64 13.69
C SER A 500 22.30 -10.46 14.58
N ARG A 501 22.66 -11.71 14.93
CA ARG A 501 21.89 -12.51 15.90
C ARG A 501 21.94 -11.86 17.28
N PHE A 502 20.84 -11.93 18.04
CA PHE A 502 20.73 -11.28 19.36
C PHE A 502 21.87 -11.64 20.33
N GLU A 503 22.32 -12.89 20.32
CA GLU A 503 23.43 -13.39 21.17
C GLU A 503 24.79 -12.77 20.80
N VAL A 504 25.01 -12.52 19.50
CA VAL A 504 26.32 -12.18 18.94
C VAL A 504 26.42 -10.70 18.57
N ARG A 505 25.29 -9.99 18.48
CA ARG A 505 25.23 -8.60 17.97
C ARG A 505 25.91 -7.58 18.89
N ASN A 506 26.03 -7.88 20.18
CA ASN A 506 26.68 -7.03 21.18
C ASN A 506 28.17 -7.37 21.35
N ASP A 507 28.69 -8.40 20.65
CA ASP A 507 30.10 -8.74 20.68
C ASP A 507 30.92 -7.59 20.05
N PRO A 508 31.85 -6.96 20.80
CA PRO A 508 32.70 -5.91 20.27
C PRO A 508 33.48 -6.32 19.02
N ALA A 509 33.81 -7.61 18.84
CA ALA A 509 34.50 -8.09 17.65
C ALA A 509 33.62 -7.95 16.39
N VAL A 510 32.32 -8.23 16.49
CA VAL A 510 31.40 -8.11 15.36
C VAL A 510 31.12 -6.65 15.03
N VAL A 511 30.95 -5.80 16.06
CA VAL A 511 30.78 -4.35 15.90
C VAL A 511 32.01 -3.73 15.20
N ARG A 512 33.22 -4.15 15.60
CA ARG A 512 34.46 -3.73 14.93
C ARG A 512 34.48 -4.17 13.47
N ASN A 513 34.14 -5.42 13.17
CA ASN A 513 34.13 -5.93 11.81
C ASN A 513 33.12 -5.19 10.90
N PHE A 514 31.94 -4.81 11.42
CA PHE A 514 31.02 -3.95 10.68
C PHE A 514 31.61 -2.56 10.41
N GLY A 515 32.33 -1.99 11.37
CA GLY A 515 33.06 -0.74 11.20
C GLY A 515 34.16 -0.82 10.14
N SER A 516 34.94 -1.91 10.14
CA SER A 516 35.98 -2.17 9.13
C SER A 516 35.38 -2.28 7.72
N ILE A 517 34.26 -3.01 7.56
CA ILE A 517 33.54 -3.06 6.27
C ILE A 517 33.14 -1.66 5.82
N LEU A 518 32.62 -0.82 6.72
CA LEU A 518 32.20 0.53 6.38
C LEU A 518 33.38 1.40 5.96
N ILE A 519 34.51 1.34 6.67
CA ILE A 519 35.74 2.08 6.34
C ILE A 519 36.25 1.68 4.96
N ASP A 520 36.40 0.38 4.71
CA ASP A 520 37.00 -0.12 3.47
C ASP A 520 36.12 0.16 2.24
N LEU A 521 34.81 0.06 2.40
CA LEU A 521 33.86 0.42 1.34
C LEU A 521 33.78 1.94 1.15
N ALA A 522 33.77 2.74 2.22
CA ALA A 522 33.81 4.20 2.12
C ALA A 522 35.09 4.70 1.43
N ARG A 523 36.23 4.01 1.61
CA ARG A 523 37.48 4.33 0.90
C ARG A 523 37.44 3.94 -0.58
N THR A 524 36.71 2.89 -0.93
CA THR A 524 36.74 2.27 -2.27
C THR A 524 35.66 2.80 -3.20
N VAL A 525 34.46 3.04 -2.68
CA VAL A 525 33.27 3.37 -3.46
C VAL A 525 33.20 4.89 -3.69
N PRO A 526 33.00 5.37 -4.93
CA PRO A 526 32.81 6.80 -5.20
C PRO A 526 31.45 7.31 -4.67
N ASP A 527 31.34 8.62 -4.44
CA ASP A 527 30.07 9.31 -4.14
C ASP A 527 29.32 8.77 -2.91
N GLY A 528 28.08 8.30 -3.08
CA GLY A 528 27.17 7.92 -2.01
C GLY A 528 27.23 6.43 -1.60
N VAL A 529 27.29 6.19 -0.29
CA VAL A 529 27.11 4.87 0.33
C VAL A 529 25.92 4.92 1.27
N VAL A 530 25.01 3.96 1.17
CA VAL A 530 23.84 3.86 2.05
C VAL A 530 23.93 2.58 2.85
N ALA A 531 23.90 2.69 4.18
CA ALA A 531 24.02 1.58 5.09
C ALA A 531 22.73 1.41 5.91
N PHE A 532 22.04 0.29 5.70
CA PHE A 532 20.81 -0.03 6.40
C PHE A 532 21.06 -0.95 7.59
N PHE A 533 20.51 -0.57 8.73
CA PHE A 533 20.47 -1.36 9.96
C PHE A 533 19.07 -1.95 10.20
N PRO A 534 18.96 -3.06 10.96
CA PRO A 534 17.68 -3.70 11.25
C PRO A 534 16.75 -2.86 12.14
N SER A 535 17.30 -2.04 13.04
CA SER A 535 16.51 -1.22 13.98
C SER A 535 17.25 0.04 14.42
N TYR A 536 16.50 1.07 14.85
CA TYR A 536 17.06 2.31 15.41
C TYR A 536 17.91 2.05 16.66
N LEU A 537 17.40 1.24 17.60
CA LEU A 537 18.14 0.88 18.81
C LEU A 537 19.50 0.24 18.50
N TYR A 538 19.55 -0.64 17.49
CA TYR A 538 20.80 -1.29 17.12
C TYR A 538 21.76 -0.31 16.46
N MET A 539 21.25 0.55 15.57
CA MET A 539 22.04 1.61 14.94
C MET A 539 22.66 2.55 15.98
N GLU A 540 21.88 3.05 16.94
CA GLU A 540 22.37 3.92 18.02
C GLU A 540 23.47 3.26 18.85
N SER A 541 23.27 1.99 19.23
CA SER A 541 24.27 1.23 20.00
C SER A 541 25.58 1.05 19.23
N ILE A 542 25.51 0.77 17.93
CA ILE A 542 26.68 0.61 17.06
C ILE A 542 27.39 1.95 16.85
N VAL A 543 26.64 3.01 16.57
CA VAL A 543 27.21 4.34 16.34
C VAL A 543 27.92 4.85 17.58
N SER A 544 27.35 4.64 18.78
CA SER A 544 28.04 4.96 20.04
C SER A 544 29.33 4.15 20.20
N ALA A 545 29.29 2.83 19.97
CA ALA A 545 30.48 1.99 20.05
C ALA A 545 31.55 2.37 19.00
N TRP A 546 31.15 2.75 17.79
CA TRP A 546 32.06 3.20 16.74
C TRP A 546 32.68 4.57 17.04
N TYR A 547 32.00 5.43 17.79
CA TYR A 547 32.56 6.67 18.29
C TYR A 547 33.67 6.39 19.30
N ASP A 548 33.40 5.55 20.31
CA ASP A 548 34.36 5.20 21.35
C ASP A 548 35.60 4.47 20.79
N MET A 549 35.41 3.63 19.76
CA MET A 549 36.50 2.93 19.07
C MET A 549 37.27 3.81 18.07
N GLY A 550 36.84 5.05 17.82
CA GLY A 550 37.46 5.96 16.85
C GLY A 550 37.19 5.63 15.37
N ILE A 551 36.35 4.63 15.07
CA ILE A 551 36.00 4.18 13.71
C ILE A 551 35.31 5.29 12.92
N LEU A 552 34.39 6.04 13.55
CA LEU A 552 33.67 7.14 12.88
C LEU A 552 34.62 8.24 12.39
N SER A 553 35.69 8.52 13.16
CA SER A 553 36.68 9.52 12.78
C SER A 553 37.46 9.11 11.52
N GLU A 554 37.65 7.80 11.31
CA GLU A 554 38.29 7.27 10.12
C GLU A 554 37.37 7.33 8.90
N VAL A 555 36.08 7.01 9.07
CA VAL A 555 35.07 7.17 8.02
C VAL A 555 34.95 8.64 7.58
N TRP A 556 34.96 9.58 8.54
CA TRP A 556 34.87 11.02 8.27
C TRP A 556 35.98 11.51 7.32
N LYS A 557 37.21 10.96 7.44
CA LYS A 557 38.34 11.33 6.56
C LYS A 557 38.04 11.06 5.09
N HIS A 558 37.16 10.09 4.79
CA HIS A 558 36.81 9.70 3.44
C HIS A 558 35.47 10.27 2.96
N LYS A 559 34.43 10.25 3.79
CA LYS A 559 33.07 10.69 3.42
C LYS A 559 32.35 11.36 4.60
N LEU A 560 31.41 12.27 4.30
CA LEU A 560 30.55 12.85 5.33
C LEU A 560 29.52 11.84 5.82
N LEU A 561 29.20 11.87 7.12
CA LEU A 561 28.26 10.93 7.72
C LEU A 561 26.95 11.63 8.08
N PHE A 562 25.85 11.01 7.68
CA PHE A 562 24.49 11.43 8.00
C PHE A 562 23.74 10.26 8.62
N VAL A 563 22.92 10.52 9.63
CA VAL A 563 22.16 9.51 10.37
C VAL A 563 20.67 9.82 10.25
N GLU A 564 19.89 8.79 9.95
CA GLU A 564 18.43 8.85 9.97
C GLU A 564 17.93 8.93 11.42
N THR A 565 16.99 9.83 11.68
CA THR A 565 16.29 9.90 12.97
C THR A 565 14.81 9.54 12.79
N PRO A 566 14.11 9.10 13.85
CA PRO A 566 12.67 8.85 13.76
C PRO A 566 11.86 10.09 13.33
N ASP A 567 12.38 11.29 13.58
CA ASP A 567 11.75 12.54 13.16
C ASP A 567 11.87 12.76 11.64
N ALA A 568 10.73 13.12 11.04
CA ALA A 568 10.64 13.34 9.60
C ALA A 568 11.30 14.63 9.15
N MET A 569 11.28 15.69 9.99
CA MET A 569 11.85 16.98 9.62
C MET A 569 13.38 16.91 9.59
N GLU A 570 13.99 16.37 10.65
CA GLU A 570 15.43 16.12 10.70
C GLU A 570 15.91 15.21 9.58
N THR A 571 15.22 14.08 9.33
CA THR A 571 15.57 13.16 8.25
C THR A 571 15.51 13.82 6.88
N SER A 572 14.54 14.71 6.65
CA SER A 572 14.44 15.46 5.39
C SER A 572 15.63 16.41 5.19
N ILE A 573 16.10 17.06 6.26
CA ILE A 573 17.27 17.92 6.25
C ILE A 573 18.54 17.10 6.02
N ALA A 574 18.69 15.97 6.72
CA ALA A 574 19.81 15.05 6.58
C ALA A 574 19.91 14.51 5.13
N LEU A 575 18.79 14.13 4.53
CA LEU A 575 18.75 13.67 3.14
C LEU A 575 19.12 14.76 2.14
N LYS A 576 18.65 16.00 2.36
CA LYS A 576 19.02 17.13 1.51
C LYS A 576 20.53 17.38 1.55
N ASN A 577 21.10 17.43 2.75
CA ASN A 577 22.54 17.62 2.94
C ASN A 577 23.35 16.45 2.36
N TYR A 578 22.85 15.22 2.46
CA TYR A 578 23.44 14.04 1.83
C TYR A 578 23.52 14.17 0.31
N ARG A 579 22.44 14.60 -0.35
CA ARG A 579 22.41 14.83 -1.80
C ARG A 579 23.37 15.94 -2.21
N GLU A 580 23.40 17.05 -1.48
CA GLU A 580 24.33 18.15 -1.73
C GLU A 580 25.80 17.70 -1.58
N ALA A 581 26.12 16.90 -0.56
CA ALA A 581 27.45 16.36 -0.35
C ALA A 581 27.92 15.42 -1.48
N CYS A 582 27.00 14.61 -2.03
CA CYS A 582 27.29 13.76 -3.19
C CYS A 582 27.53 14.58 -4.45
N ASN A 583 26.72 15.62 -4.70
CA ASN A 583 26.85 16.47 -5.88
C ASN A 583 28.10 17.35 -5.85
N ASN A 584 28.57 17.74 -4.66
CA ASN A 584 29.80 18.51 -4.48
C ASN A 584 31.08 17.66 -4.57
N GLY A 585 30.97 16.35 -4.83
CA GLY A 585 32.11 15.45 -5.05
C GLY A 585 32.87 15.02 -3.78
N ARG A 586 32.39 15.40 -2.58
CA ARG A 586 32.99 14.92 -1.32
C ARG A 586 32.55 13.48 -0.99
N GLY A 587 31.36 13.10 -1.45
CA GLY A 587 30.75 11.82 -1.12
C GLY A 587 30.21 11.78 0.31
N ALA A 588 29.23 10.91 0.52
CA ALA A 588 28.53 10.82 1.80
C ALA A 588 28.15 9.37 2.13
N VAL A 589 28.01 9.10 3.42
CA VAL A 589 27.50 7.86 3.99
C VAL A 589 26.19 8.20 4.71
N MET A 590 25.10 7.55 4.31
CA MET A 590 23.83 7.62 5.03
C MET A 590 23.66 6.36 5.87
N LEU A 591 23.57 6.49 7.19
CA LEU A 591 23.17 5.43 8.10
C LEU A 591 21.66 5.49 8.29
N SER A 592 20.96 4.46 7.82
CA SER A 592 19.50 4.39 7.81
C SER A 592 18.99 3.08 8.40
N VAL A 593 17.69 2.99 8.62
CA VAL A 593 17.04 1.76 9.11
C VAL A 593 16.26 1.11 7.97
N ALA A 594 16.33 -0.22 7.86
CA ALA A 594 15.72 -1.01 6.78
C ALA A 594 14.17 -1.02 6.80
N ARG A 595 13.58 -0.69 7.95
CA ARG A 595 12.14 -0.48 8.15
C ARG A 595 11.83 1.00 8.47
N GLY A 596 12.78 1.87 8.18
CA GLY A 596 12.66 3.31 8.41
C GLY A 596 11.89 3.99 7.27
N LYS A 597 11.80 5.32 7.35
CA LYS A 597 11.11 6.12 6.31
C LYS A 597 11.96 6.20 5.05
N VAL A 598 13.29 6.22 5.22
CA VAL A 598 14.25 6.32 4.12
C VAL A 598 14.23 5.08 3.23
N SER A 599 14.04 3.90 3.81
CA SER A 599 13.92 2.63 3.08
C SER A 599 12.58 2.41 2.40
N GLU A 600 11.58 3.27 2.60
CA GLU A 600 10.25 3.15 2.00
C GLU A 600 9.92 4.22 0.95
N GLY A 601 10.23 5.49 1.22
CA GLY A 601 9.73 6.61 0.39
C GLY A 601 10.79 7.33 -0.45
N ILE A 602 12.06 7.00 -0.31
CA ILE A 602 13.16 7.76 -0.91
C ILE A 602 13.93 6.93 -1.92
N ASP A 603 14.20 7.55 -3.06
CA ASP A 603 14.97 6.97 -4.16
C ASP A 603 16.40 7.49 -4.15
N PHE A 604 17.36 6.58 -4.34
CA PHE A 604 18.79 6.86 -4.43
C PHE A 604 19.25 6.73 -5.88
N ASP A 605 19.03 7.79 -6.65
CA ASP A 605 19.33 7.80 -8.07
C ASP A 605 20.84 7.95 -8.34
N HIS A 606 21.40 7.15 -9.26
CA HIS A 606 22.75 7.31 -9.79
C HIS A 606 23.86 7.45 -8.72
N ASN A 607 24.43 8.66 -8.59
CA ASN A 607 25.54 8.94 -7.67
C ASN A 607 25.13 8.90 -6.19
N TYR A 608 23.83 9.00 -5.89
CA TYR A 608 23.33 9.01 -4.52
C TYR A 608 23.38 7.64 -3.83
N GLY A 609 23.63 6.53 -4.55
CA GLY A 609 23.58 5.19 -3.95
C GLY A 609 24.48 4.17 -4.63
N ARG A 610 25.77 4.47 -4.83
CA ARG A 610 26.69 3.56 -5.54
C ARG A 610 26.99 2.26 -4.81
N ALA A 611 26.92 2.26 -3.48
CA ALA A 611 26.93 1.03 -2.71
C ALA A 611 25.82 1.06 -1.64
N VAL A 612 25.06 -0.02 -1.58
CA VAL A 612 24.16 -0.30 -0.46
C VAL A 612 24.73 -1.42 0.38
N ILE A 613 24.81 -1.18 1.69
CA ILE A 613 25.26 -2.14 2.68
C ILE A 613 24.08 -2.49 3.57
N MET A 614 23.67 -3.76 3.57
CA MET A 614 22.71 -4.30 4.52
C MET A 614 23.45 -4.90 5.70
N PHE A 615 23.47 -4.19 6.82
CA PHE A 615 24.06 -4.69 8.06
C PHE A 615 23.07 -5.63 8.76
N GLY A 616 23.32 -6.94 8.67
CA GLY A 616 22.43 -7.92 9.26
C GLY A 616 21.13 -8.15 8.48
N ILE A 617 20.27 -9.01 9.03
CA ILE A 617 18.94 -9.30 8.48
C ILE A 617 17.87 -8.47 9.24
N PRO A 618 16.99 -7.74 8.55
CA PRO A 618 15.98 -6.89 9.17
C PRO A 618 14.77 -7.71 9.65
N TYR A 619 14.97 -8.56 10.65
CA TYR A 619 13.86 -9.27 11.31
C TYR A 619 12.96 -8.29 12.08
N GLN A 620 11.66 -8.58 12.09
CA GLN A 620 10.74 -7.93 13.03
C GLN A 620 11.09 -8.32 14.47
N TYR A 621 10.65 -7.51 15.42
CA TYR A 621 10.80 -7.81 16.83
C TYR A 621 9.93 -9.03 17.21
N THR A 622 10.59 -10.17 17.40
CA THR A 622 9.94 -11.48 17.60
C THR A 622 9.22 -11.62 18.93
N GLU A 623 9.51 -10.76 19.91
CA GLU A 623 8.85 -10.79 21.21
C GLU A 623 7.52 -10.02 21.22
N SER A 624 7.22 -9.24 20.18
CA SER A 624 5.93 -8.58 20.01
C SER A 624 4.79 -9.60 20.04
N ARG A 625 3.78 -9.33 20.88
CA ARG A 625 2.61 -10.20 21.03
C ARG A 625 1.73 -10.18 19.79
N ILE A 626 1.62 -9.03 19.12
CA ILE A 626 0.92 -8.87 17.84
C ILE A 626 1.49 -9.84 16.79
N LEU A 627 2.82 -9.88 16.67
CA LEU A 627 3.48 -10.76 15.72
C LEU A 627 3.28 -12.24 16.09
N LYS A 628 3.41 -12.61 17.37
CA LYS A 628 3.17 -14.00 17.82
C LYS A 628 1.75 -14.46 17.51
N ALA A 629 0.74 -13.64 17.82
CA ALA A 629 -0.64 -13.93 17.49
C ALA A 629 -0.87 -14.11 15.98
N ARG A 630 -0.23 -13.26 15.17
CA ARG A 630 -0.29 -13.39 13.70
C ARG A 630 0.38 -14.66 13.21
N LEU A 631 1.53 -15.03 13.76
CA LEU A 631 2.25 -16.25 13.40
C LEU A 631 1.44 -17.51 13.75
N GLU A 632 0.81 -17.53 14.92
CA GLU A 632 -0.11 -18.60 15.33
C GLU A 632 -1.31 -18.70 14.36
N PHE A 633 -1.93 -17.57 14.02
CA PHE A 633 -3.02 -17.53 13.05
C PHE A 633 -2.62 -18.05 11.66
N LEU A 634 -1.46 -17.61 11.14
CA LEU A 634 -0.96 -18.05 9.83
C LEU A 634 -0.60 -19.55 9.81
N ARG A 635 -0.12 -20.08 10.94
CA ARG A 635 0.16 -21.51 11.10
C ARG A 635 -1.11 -22.33 11.08
N ASP A 636 -2.14 -21.89 11.81
CA ASP A 636 -3.35 -22.69 12.00
C ASP A 636 -4.27 -22.62 10.76
N ASN A 637 -4.43 -21.45 10.14
CA ASN A 637 -5.32 -21.26 8.99
C ASN A 637 -4.65 -21.54 7.64
N HIS A 638 -3.44 -21.02 7.42
CA HIS A 638 -2.78 -21.06 6.12
C HIS A 638 -1.65 -22.10 6.06
N ARG A 639 -1.40 -22.84 7.16
CA ARG A 639 -0.31 -23.84 7.29
C ARG A 639 1.07 -23.26 6.97
N ILE A 640 1.25 -21.95 7.17
CA ILE A 640 2.52 -21.26 6.97
C ILE A 640 3.34 -21.39 8.25
N ARG A 641 4.56 -21.91 8.15
CA ARG A 641 5.45 -22.02 9.31
C ARG A 641 5.92 -20.64 9.76
N GLU A 642 6.10 -20.48 11.06
CA GLU A 642 6.48 -19.20 11.67
C GLU A 642 7.80 -18.66 11.11
N ASN A 643 8.81 -19.54 11.03
CA ASN A 643 10.13 -19.21 10.46
C ASN A 643 10.06 -18.81 8.98
N ASP A 644 9.09 -19.36 8.24
CA ASP A 644 8.96 -19.08 6.82
C ASP A 644 8.43 -17.68 6.58
N TYR A 645 7.41 -17.26 7.34
CA TYR A 645 6.89 -15.91 7.32
C TYR A 645 7.93 -14.89 7.80
N LEU A 646 8.62 -15.14 8.92
CA LEU A 646 9.65 -14.24 9.43
C LEU A 646 10.78 -14.03 8.42
N THR A 647 11.19 -15.09 7.72
CA THR A 647 12.24 -14.99 6.70
C THR A 647 11.72 -14.30 5.44
N PHE A 648 10.49 -14.60 5.01
CA PHE A 648 9.84 -13.91 3.89
C PHE A 648 9.81 -12.41 4.12
N ASP A 649 9.27 -11.97 5.27
CA ASP A 649 9.15 -10.56 5.59
C ASP A 649 10.52 -9.87 5.70
N ALA A 650 11.52 -10.53 6.30
CA ALA A 650 12.86 -9.98 6.40
C ALA A 650 13.57 -9.86 5.03
N MET A 651 13.42 -10.86 4.15
CA MET A 651 14.02 -10.82 2.81
C MET A 651 13.32 -9.78 1.92
N ARG A 652 12.00 -9.62 2.05
CA ARG A 652 11.22 -8.56 1.39
C ARG A 652 11.78 -7.18 1.68
N HIS A 653 11.97 -6.85 2.96
CA HIS A 653 12.53 -5.55 3.37
C HIS A 653 14.00 -5.38 2.96
N ALA A 654 14.81 -6.44 3.05
CA ALA A 654 16.20 -6.39 2.61
C ALA A 654 16.31 -6.15 1.09
N ALA A 655 15.51 -6.85 0.29
CA ALA A 655 15.45 -6.67 -1.16
C ALA A 655 14.94 -5.28 -1.54
N GLN A 656 13.96 -4.74 -0.80
CA GLN A 656 13.47 -3.37 -1.01
C GLN A 656 14.57 -2.33 -0.81
N CYS A 657 15.31 -2.43 0.30
CA CYS A 657 16.41 -1.51 0.59
C CYS A 657 17.50 -1.56 -0.49
N VAL A 658 17.88 -2.77 -0.89
CA VAL A 658 18.92 -3.01 -1.90
C VAL A 658 18.45 -2.62 -3.31
N GLY A 659 17.18 -2.88 -3.64
CA GLY A 659 16.59 -2.58 -4.93
C GLY A 659 16.46 -1.08 -5.24
N ARG A 660 16.60 -0.21 -4.24
CA ARG A 660 16.52 1.27 -4.42
C ARG A 660 17.66 1.86 -5.23
N VAL A 661 18.78 1.15 -5.32
CA VAL A 661 19.98 1.53 -6.07
C VAL A 661 19.75 1.45 -7.58
N LEU A 662 18.81 0.61 -8.03
CA LEU A 662 18.61 0.36 -9.45
C LEU A 662 17.45 1.19 -10.00
N ARG A 663 17.79 2.11 -10.90
CA ARG A 663 16.81 2.97 -11.60
C ARG A 663 16.77 2.77 -13.10
N GLY A 664 17.82 2.23 -13.69
CA GLY A 664 17.89 1.97 -15.12
C GLY A 664 19.02 1.01 -15.47
N LYS A 665 19.00 0.47 -16.69
CA LYS A 665 20.05 -0.44 -17.18
C LYS A 665 21.42 0.25 -17.36
N THR A 666 21.43 1.57 -17.47
CA THR A 666 22.65 2.38 -17.53
C THR A 666 23.27 2.59 -16.14
N ASP A 667 22.44 2.54 -15.10
CA ASP A 667 22.86 2.76 -13.73
C ASP A 667 23.58 1.53 -13.17
N TRP A 668 24.42 1.73 -12.17
CA TRP A 668 25.17 0.66 -11.55
C TRP A 668 25.31 0.84 -10.04
N GLY A 669 25.41 -0.28 -9.34
CA GLY A 669 25.60 -0.27 -7.90
C GLY A 669 26.13 -1.57 -7.32
N LEU A 670 26.83 -1.43 -6.21
CA LEU A 670 27.32 -2.54 -5.39
C LEU A 670 26.26 -2.86 -4.32
N MET A 671 25.91 -4.14 -4.18
CA MET A 671 24.93 -4.60 -3.21
C MET A 671 25.62 -5.53 -2.22
N VAL A 672 25.82 -5.06 -0.99
CA VAL A 672 26.58 -5.78 0.03
C VAL A 672 25.64 -6.28 1.11
N PHE A 673 25.56 -7.61 1.28
CA PHE A 673 24.85 -8.25 2.37
C PHE A 673 25.85 -8.66 3.46
N ALA A 674 25.88 -7.94 4.58
CA ALA A 674 26.79 -8.19 5.69
C ALA A 674 26.11 -9.04 6.77
N ASP A 675 25.94 -10.33 6.49
CA ASP A 675 25.57 -11.36 7.47
C ASP A 675 25.82 -12.75 6.88
N LYS A 676 26.44 -13.64 7.65
CA LYS A 676 26.61 -15.05 7.28
C LYS A 676 25.30 -15.75 6.92
N ARG A 677 24.18 -15.32 7.50
CA ARG A 677 22.87 -15.94 7.30
C ARG A 677 22.30 -15.76 5.89
N PHE A 678 22.70 -14.72 5.14
CA PHE A 678 22.27 -14.54 3.74
C PHE A 678 22.82 -15.61 2.81
N ALA A 679 23.94 -16.25 3.17
CA ALA A 679 24.53 -17.34 2.39
C ALA A 679 23.74 -18.66 2.49
N ARG A 680 22.82 -18.79 3.46
CA ARG A 680 22.01 -20.01 3.60
C ARG A 680 20.92 -20.07 2.53
N GLN A 681 20.69 -21.28 2.01
CA GLN A 681 19.75 -21.52 0.91
C GLN A 681 18.31 -21.09 1.23
N ASP A 682 17.85 -21.28 2.47
CA ASP A 682 16.50 -20.94 2.94
C ASP A 682 16.17 -19.44 2.84
N LYS A 683 17.20 -18.59 2.86
CA LYS A 683 17.06 -17.13 2.77
C LYS A 683 17.40 -16.64 1.38
N ARG A 684 18.47 -17.19 0.78
CA ARG A 684 18.91 -16.84 -0.57
C ARG A 684 17.84 -17.14 -1.61
N SER A 685 17.10 -18.25 -1.47
CA SER A 685 16.02 -18.59 -2.40
C SER A 685 14.82 -17.64 -2.33
N LYS A 686 14.65 -16.91 -1.21
CA LYS A 686 13.57 -15.94 -1.01
C LYS A 686 13.93 -14.53 -1.47
N LEU A 687 15.16 -14.30 -1.94
CA LEU A 687 15.51 -13.07 -2.63
C LEU A 687 14.90 -13.10 -4.05
N PRO A 688 14.54 -11.93 -4.62
CA PRO A 688 14.11 -11.81 -6.00
C PRO A 688 15.03 -12.53 -6.99
N ARG A 689 14.43 -13.18 -8.00
CA ARG A 689 15.18 -13.94 -9.03
C ARG A 689 16.24 -13.08 -9.71
N TRP A 690 15.92 -11.81 -9.96
CA TRP A 690 16.81 -10.86 -10.62
C TRP A 690 18.06 -10.50 -9.79
N ILE A 691 18.03 -10.63 -8.46
CA ILE A 691 19.23 -10.50 -7.60
C ILE A 691 19.98 -11.83 -7.58
N ASN A 692 19.26 -12.93 -7.33
CA ASN A 692 19.84 -14.23 -7.06
C ASN A 692 20.62 -14.78 -8.27
N GLN A 693 20.20 -14.47 -9.49
CA GLN A 693 20.91 -14.85 -10.73
C GLN A 693 22.34 -14.28 -10.81
N TYR A 694 22.64 -13.17 -10.13
CA TYR A 694 23.97 -12.54 -10.12
C TYR A 694 24.78 -12.83 -8.85
N ILE A 695 24.19 -13.48 -7.85
CA ILE A 695 24.94 -14.02 -6.71
C ILE A 695 25.58 -15.32 -7.20
N THR A 696 26.87 -15.26 -7.54
CA THR A 696 27.65 -16.48 -7.83
C THR A 696 28.10 -17.12 -6.52
N ASP A 697 28.43 -18.42 -6.54
CA ASP A 697 28.92 -19.10 -5.33
C ASP A 697 30.23 -18.50 -4.82
N ALA A 698 31.07 -17.97 -5.72
CA ALA A 698 32.27 -17.21 -5.36
C ALA A 698 31.94 -15.93 -4.57
N HIS A 699 30.79 -15.30 -4.82
CA HIS A 699 30.37 -14.06 -4.15
C HIS A 699 29.52 -14.31 -2.89
N SER A 700 29.20 -15.56 -2.56
CA SER A 700 28.28 -15.93 -1.47
C SER A 700 28.95 -16.05 -0.10
N ASN A 701 30.28 -16.22 -0.05
CA ASN A 701 31.02 -16.48 1.18
C ASN A 701 32.34 -15.72 1.20
N LEU A 702 32.26 -14.39 1.27
CA LEU A 702 33.40 -13.50 1.19
C LEU A 702 33.86 -13.03 2.58
N SER A 703 35.18 -12.83 2.71
CA SER A 703 35.74 -11.97 3.77
C SER A 703 35.71 -10.51 3.33
N THR A 704 35.84 -9.58 4.29
CA THR A 704 35.90 -8.13 4.03
C THR A 704 36.94 -7.78 2.95
N ASP A 705 38.16 -8.29 3.06
CA ASP A 705 39.25 -7.95 2.13
C ASP A 705 38.96 -8.45 0.69
N MET A 706 38.40 -9.67 0.58
CA MET A 706 38.01 -10.24 -0.73
C MET A 706 36.88 -9.42 -1.36
N ALA A 707 35.89 -9.01 -0.57
CA ALA A 707 34.80 -8.16 -1.03
C ALA A 707 35.31 -6.82 -1.58
N VAL A 708 36.29 -6.20 -0.92
CA VAL A 708 36.91 -4.95 -1.38
C VAL A 708 37.66 -5.13 -2.70
N VAL A 709 38.38 -6.23 -2.88
CA VAL A 709 39.07 -6.53 -4.15
C VAL A 709 38.07 -6.69 -5.29
N LEU A 710 36.97 -7.42 -5.05
CA LEU A 710 35.90 -7.59 -6.02
C LEU A 710 35.20 -6.26 -6.34
N ALA A 711 34.92 -5.44 -5.33
CA ALA A 711 34.34 -4.11 -5.49
C ALA A 711 35.25 -3.21 -6.35
N LYS A 712 36.56 -3.19 -6.09
CA LYS A 712 37.54 -2.44 -6.92
C LYS A 712 37.56 -2.92 -8.36
N LYS A 713 37.55 -4.23 -8.59
CA LYS A 713 37.53 -4.81 -9.93
C LYS A 713 36.26 -4.42 -10.69
N PHE A 714 35.12 -4.54 -10.03
CA PHE A 714 33.81 -4.17 -10.57
C PHE A 714 33.73 -2.69 -10.93
N ILE A 715 34.11 -1.79 -10.01
CA ILE A 715 34.08 -0.35 -10.23
C ILE A 715 35.00 0.05 -11.39
N ARG A 716 36.18 -0.59 -11.52
CA ARG A 716 37.09 -0.33 -12.65
C ARG A 716 36.52 -0.78 -13.99
N GLN A 717 35.81 -1.90 -14.03
CA GLN A 717 35.17 -2.40 -15.23
C GLN A 717 33.96 -1.53 -15.64
N ILE A 718 33.12 -1.15 -14.68
CA ILE A 718 31.89 -0.41 -14.96
C ILE A 718 32.12 1.07 -15.30
N SER A 719 33.23 1.64 -14.82
CA SER A 719 33.66 3.02 -15.10
C SER A 719 34.20 3.21 -16.52
N GLN A 720 34.32 2.15 -17.32
CA GLN A 720 34.69 2.27 -18.74
C GLN A 720 33.51 2.84 -19.54
N PRO A 721 33.77 3.63 -20.60
CA PRO A 721 32.72 4.19 -21.44
C PRO A 721 31.88 3.06 -22.05
N PHE A 722 30.57 3.19 -21.94
CA PHE A 722 29.63 2.19 -22.44
C PHE A 722 29.37 2.43 -23.93
N ASP A 723 29.66 1.45 -24.77
CA ASP A 723 29.37 1.51 -26.20
C ASP A 723 27.88 1.21 -26.43
N HIS A 724 27.11 2.23 -26.84
CA HIS A 724 25.67 2.15 -27.03
C HIS A 724 25.25 1.25 -28.22
N THR A 725 26.21 0.70 -28.95
CA THR A 725 26.02 -0.13 -30.15
C THR A 725 25.64 -1.59 -29.87
N GLN A 726 25.65 -2.05 -28.61
CA GLN A 726 25.20 -3.39 -28.22
C GLN A 726 23.65 -3.48 -28.04
N THR A 727 22.91 -2.87 -28.96
CA THR A 727 21.45 -3.02 -29.11
C THR A 727 21.15 -4.40 -29.67
N GLY A 728 20.45 -5.24 -28.91
CA GLY A 728 20.13 -6.63 -29.30
C GLY A 728 19.97 -7.57 -28.09
N ILE A 729 20.77 -7.40 -27.03
CA ILE A 729 20.67 -8.26 -25.82
C ILE A 729 19.68 -7.69 -24.80
N SER A 730 19.83 -6.43 -24.40
CA SER A 730 18.99 -5.83 -23.33
C SER A 730 17.93 -4.84 -23.82
N LEU A 731 18.15 -4.24 -24.99
CA LEU A 731 17.28 -3.28 -25.68
C LEU A 731 16.96 -3.89 -27.04
N TRP A 732 15.67 -4.00 -27.36
CA TRP A 732 15.18 -4.58 -28.61
C TRP A 732 14.75 -3.49 -29.58
N THR A 733 15.18 -3.61 -30.83
CA THR A 733 14.67 -2.78 -31.92
C THR A 733 13.31 -3.29 -32.39
N LEU A 734 12.65 -2.54 -33.27
CA LEU A 734 11.37 -2.96 -33.84
C LEU A 734 11.49 -4.30 -34.59
N ASP A 735 12.58 -4.48 -35.33
CA ASP A 735 12.83 -5.69 -36.11
C ASP A 735 13.02 -6.92 -35.21
N ASP A 736 13.70 -6.76 -34.07
CA ASP A 736 13.87 -7.82 -33.06
C ASP A 736 12.51 -8.29 -32.49
N ILE A 737 11.59 -7.34 -32.28
CA ILE A 737 10.23 -7.64 -31.78
C ILE A 737 9.43 -8.39 -32.84
N LEU A 738 9.49 -7.95 -34.10
CA LEU A 738 8.78 -8.60 -35.20
C LEU A 738 9.28 -10.02 -35.42
N ALA A 739 10.60 -10.24 -35.40
CA ALA A 739 11.20 -11.56 -35.49
C ALA A 739 10.75 -12.47 -34.32
N ARG A 740 10.67 -11.93 -33.10
CA ARG A 740 10.15 -12.69 -31.94
C ARG A 740 8.67 -13.05 -32.09
N GLN A 741 7.85 -12.13 -32.60
CA GLN A 741 6.43 -12.38 -32.84
C GLN A 741 6.21 -13.44 -33.92
N GLU A 742 7.05 -13.47 -34.96
CA GLU A 742 7.03 -14.54 -35.97
C GLU A 742 7.39 -15.88 -35.36
N GLN A 743 8.45 -15.96 -34.55
CA GLN A 743 8.81 -17.18 -33.82
C GLN A 743 7.68 -17.67 -32.92
N GLU A 744 7.02 -16.77 -32.16
CA GLU A 744 5.90 -17.13 -31.29
C GLU A 744 4.70 -17.66 -32.08
N LYS A 745 4.44 -17.11 -33.29
CA LYS A 745 3.40 -17.63 -34.18
C LYS A 745 3.76 -19.01 -34.73
N GLU A 746 5.02 -19.24 -35.08
CA GLU A 746 5.50 -20.55 -35.53
C GLU A 746 5.43 -21.59 -34.39
N GLU A 747 5.82 -21.22 -33.18
CA GLU A 747 5.72 -22.07 -31.98
C GLU A 747 4.25 -22.40 -31.67
N ALA A 748 3.35 -21.41 -31.72
CA ALA A 748 1.92 -21.63 -31.53
C ALA A 748 1.31 -22.51 -32.64
N ALA A 749 1.74 -22.34 -33.89
CA ALA A 749 1.30 -23.17 -35.01
C ALA A 749 1.77 -24.63 -34.85
N LYS A 750 3.00 -24.85 -34.37
CA LYS A 750 3.53 -26.18 -34.05
C LYS A 750 2.80 -26.83 -32.88
N ALA A 751 2.55 -26.09 -31.79
CA ALA A 751 1.78 -26.60 -30.65
C ALA A 751 0.33 -26.94 -31.05
N GLY A 752 -0.30 -26.13 -31.90
CA GLY A 752 -1.63 -26.43 -32.45
C GLY A 752 -1.64 -27.66 -33.37
N ALA A 753 -0.57 -27.88 -34.14
CA ALA A 753 -0.39 -29.09 -34.95
C ALA A 753 -0.20 -30.35 -34.09
N GLU A 754 0.56 -30.26 -33.00
CA GLU A 754 0.75 -31.38 -32.05
C GLU A 754 -0.54 -31.72 -31.29
N ILE A 755 -1.36 -30.74 -30.92
CA ILE A 755 -2.67 -30.97 -30.27
C ILE A 755 -3.67 -31.59 -31.25
N THR A 756 -3.66 -31.18 -32.52
CA THR A 756 -4.51 -31.76 -33.56
C THR A 756 -4.06 -33.16 -33.98
N GLU A 757 -2.77 -33.47 -33.92
CA GLU A 757 -2.24 -34.84 -34.05
C GLU A 757 -2.56 -35.72 -32.82
N ALA A 758 -2.56 -35.16 -31.61
CA ALA A 758 -2.86 -35.89 -30.37
C ALA A 758 -4.36 -36.22 -30.17
N PHE A 759 -5.27 -35.37 -30.67
CA PHE A 759 -6.73 -35.57 -30.52
C PHE A 759 -7.46 -36.01 -31.80
N GLY A 760 -6.79 -36.06 -32.95
CA GLY A 760 -7.36 -36.49 -34.23
C GLY A 760 -8.41 -35.51 -34.79
N PRO A 761 -8.60 -35.45 -36.12
CA PRO A 761 -9.55 -34.52 -36.72
C PRO A 761 -10.98 -34.95 -36.41
N ALA A 762 -11.74 -34.09 -35.71
CA ALA A 762 -13.18 -34.23 -35.61
C ALA A 762 -13.77 -34.32 -37.03
N ALA A 763 -14.55 -35.37 -37.27
CA ALA A 763 -15.04 -35.74 -38.58
C ALA A 763 -15.80 -34.60 -39.28
N ASN A 764 -15.41 -34.33 -40.52
CA ASN A 764 -16.11 -33.48 -41.48
C ASN A 764 -17.59 -33.87 -41.61
N GLY A 765 -18.49 -33.04 -41.08
CA GLY A 765 -19.86 -32.90 -41.54
C GLY A 765 -19.93 -31.80 -42.61
N ARG A 766 -20.45 -32.12 -43.79
CA ARG A 766 -20.67 -31.17 -44.91
C ARG A 766 -21.61 -30.01 -44.51
N PRO A 767 -21.53 -28.86 -45.19
CA PRO A 767 -22.47 -27.77 -45.00
C PRO A 767 -23.72 -28.06 -45.84
N ASP A 768 -24.89 -28.13 -45.20
CA ASP A 768 -26.17 -27.94 -45.88
C ASP A 768 -26.94 -26.85 -45.13
N ASP A 769 -27.35 -25.85 -45.90
CA ASP A 769 -28.16 -24.70 -45.52
C ASP A 769 -29.51 -25.11 -44.92
N ALA A 770 -29.88 -24.54 -43.77
CA ALA A 770 -31.26 -24.13 -43.45
C ALA A 770 -31.31 -23.37 -42.12
N ASP A 771 -31.91 -22.18 -42.16
CA ASP A 771 -32.36 -21.35 -41.04
C ASP A 771 -33.04 -22.16 -39.92
N VAL A 772 -32.84 -21.78 -38.64
CA VAL A 772 -33.89 -21.61 -37.59
C VAL A 772 -33.28 -20.93 -36.34
N ASP A 773 -33.79 -19.73 -36.06
CA ASP A 773 -34.12 -19.05 -34.79
C ASP A 773 -33.31 -19.21 -33.49
N MET A 774 -33.07 -18.03 -32.88
CA MET A 774 -32.88 -17.82 -31.45
C MET A 774 -34.07 -18.37 -30.65
N ASP A 775 -33.81 -19.16 -29.60
CA ASP A 775 -34.32 -18.90 -28.24
C ASP A 775 -33.87 -19.95 -27.20
N HIS A 776 -33.40 -19.41 -26.07
CA HIS A 776 -33.46 -19.89 -24.68
C HIS A 776 -32.99 -21.27 -24.17
N HIS A 777 -32.27 -21.16 -23.04
CA HIS A 777 -32.15 -22.07 -21.88
C HIS A 777 -31.13 -23.22 -21.96
N PHE A 778 -30.01 -23.04 -21.25
CA PHE A 778 -29.19 -24.14 -20.74
C PHE A 778 -29.32 -24.19 -19.22
N ASP A 779 -30.14 -25.14 -18.76
CA ASP A 779 -30.04 -25.73 -17.43
C ASP A 779 -28.76 -26.56 -17.32
N ILE A 780 -28.14 -26.51 -16.15
CA ILE A 780 -26.93 -27.23 -15.76
C ILE A 780 -27.35 -28.61 -15.25
N ASP A 781 -26.83 -29.69 -15.86
CA ASP A 781 -26.91 -31.03 -15.27
C ASP A 781 -25.54 -31.46 -14.71
N ASP A 782 -25.50 -31.58 -13.38
CA ASP A 782 -24.47 -32.18 -12.55
C ASP A 782 -24.32 -33.68 -12.85
N ALA A 783 -23.27 -34.09 -13.57
CA ALA A 783 -22.92 -35.51 -13.68
C ALA A 783 -21.46 -35.79 -14.12
N VAL A 784 -20.44 -35.10 -13.60
CA VAL A 784 -19.04 -35.55 -13.77
C VAL A 784 -18.19 -35.25 -12.53
N LEU A 785 -18.47 -35.93 -11.42
CA LEU A 785 -17.62 -35.94 -10.23
C LEU A 785 -17.66 -37.31 -9.54
N ALA A 786 -17.03 -38.32 -10.15
CA ALA A 786 -16.55 -39.51 -9.45
C ALA A 786 -15.70 -40.39 -10.37
N ALA A 787 -14.45 -40.64 -9.98
CA ALA A 787 -13.67 -41.88 -10.14
C ALA A 787 -12.21 -41.59 -10.53
N VAL A 788 -11.34 -41.44 -9.52
CA VAL A 788 -9.94 -41.87 -9.64
C VAL A 788 -9.59 -42.62 -8.36
N ASP A 789 -9.74 -43.95 -8.43
CA ASP A 789 -9.24 -44.90 -7.45
C ASP A 789 -7.71 -45.02 -7.51
N LEU A 790 -7.11 -45.17 -6.33
CA LEU A 790 -5.71 -45.53 -6.09
C LEU A 790 -5.46 -47.02 -6.46
N PRO A 791 -4.24 -47.41 -6.86
CA PRO A 791 -3.85 -48.82 -6.86
C PRO A 791 -3.00 -49.19 -5.64
N ASP A 792 -3.43 -50.24 -4.94
CA ASP A 792 -2.60 -51.09 -4.06
C ASP A 792 -1.89 -52.14 -4.93
N ASP A 793 -0.57 -52.32 -4.74
CA ASP A 793 0.05 -53.62 -4.43
C ASP A 793 1.59 -53.52 -4.29
N VAL A 794 2.04 -53.93 -3.09
CA VAL A 794 3.41 -54.19 -2.55
C VAL A 794 4.27 -53.01 -2.06
#